data_AF-A0A7V1MYP3-F1
#
_entry.id   AF-A0A7V1MYP3-F1
#
_cell.length_a   1.000
_cell.length_b   1.000
_cell.length_c   1.000
_cell.angle_alpha   90.00
_cell.angle_beta   90.00
_cell.angle_gamma   90.00
#
_symmetry.space_group_name_H-M   'P 1'
#
loop_
_entity.id
_entity.type
_entity.pdbx_description
1 polymer ?
#
loop_
_entity_poly.entity_id
_entity_poly.type
_entity_poly.pdbx_seq_one_letter_code
_entity_poly.pdbx_strand_id
1 'polypeptide(L)'
;SDFESLNVEYVEFWMLNPFMKTNSRPDQDPDERGEMVINLGNVSEDVLKDGLQFYENALPLDGEYVPKTTTVWGQVPNDSPLDDAFPNDPAKIEKLDVGLDGLNDSEESEHFINYVNAIRNTYPTATFDDVANDNWVYFNSQEVSGEPLNNRYYKYNNPDGNFPERDKEERRGKLRPDKEELNLNKSLDITESYYKYEIPLIPMDDGSGQLVLDTMDPGVKRYVTDIKEVIPESGEKELWYRVRVPINEGTPVGGIDGLRSIQFMRMYFTKFRTPKTFRLAEFGLVRNQWRKDQYCASDIGEPNILNLDVVGLEENEKKEPLGYISPPGIKRERLLANYDNIRQDEKSLSLKFEGLKDSCFASVYKLTSFDARLFKKLQLFAHAESEMDLNDRDLYLFIRLGKDFTDNYYEYEIPLKMSDIAAGKTVDNIWPEENFLDIVLKDFTDLKLERNKNNIPLSQIYYKNDIHNTKNAGTLKIKGNPSLGYIKGIEIGLTTYQKTPLKGEVWINELRVVGLEEKGGVAATANLDVKMADLGSFNAAFNYMSVGFGALDEKLAQRSLDEVIDYDLSTSLQIGRFFPKDWGVNLPVYMQYGQTIKKPKYDSYDLDLTVDQNLAVAKTAEEKQSIKDRSFDVMTVKSLNVSNISVNKGDTKYPWAPANMKMGYFYTNRNQKDPIIRNEDETDQKLTLDYGYSRGNKYIKPFKKAKWAKAKIIKNIHFNLLPNSFSFNTQLRKFNSTRTYREPMDIDYTFEDKRFNWDRNYNLQWNFTKNLKMNFTAKSLAIVDELKKWGISDIYKNEVGDDYNNATPEVQKEYMLESLKKFGRPQSYNHNIDLSYNLPLRNIPFLKWIKVNAKYRASYDWMGTPPFQEKEYGNIIQNQQNRSVNARLDFEKLYKSVKYLKKIDDGFGKKKKKRSKSKRRTKSKSKSSKKKDKKKKDREPSAFEKIVLRPLLAFRDIKLTYKEDLGTTVPGYTLRTKYLGTTDNFTAPGLDFIAGLQPADFDSWLNNAVSNDWIVTNKFFNSQFFLNKRQNFNAKIKLEPINNLKIDIEFKKSFTKDNSREFKNIGSLENPDFQSFSTMDRGMFEVTYFA
;
A
#
# COMPACT_ATOMS: atom_id res chain seq x y z
N SER A 1 16.75 8.19 14.77
CA SER A 1 15.74 9.20 14.40
C SER A 1 16.41 10.27 13.57
N ASP A 2 15.70 10.83 12.59
CA ASP A 2 16.22 11.87 11.70
C ASP A 2 15.71 13.25 12.14
N PHE A 3 16.55 14.01 12.83
CA PHE A 3 16.19 15.32 13.37
C PHE A 3 16.12 16.40 12.28
N GLU A 4 16.84 16.23 11.15
CA GLU A 4 16.79 17.16 10.02
C GLU A 4 15.43 17.09 9.30
N SER A 5 14.92 15.89 9.01
CA SER A 5 13.61 15.75 8.39
C SER A 5 12.47 16.17 9.32
N LEU A 6 12.60 15.89 10.63
CA LEU A 6 11.65 16.29 11.67
C LEU A 6 11.74 17.78 12.02
N ASN A 7 12.78 18.48 11.57
CA ASN A 7 13.07 19.88 11.91
C ASN A 7 13.08 20.13 13.43
N VAL A 8 13.76 19.24 14.16
CA VAL A 8 14.08 19.49 15.58
C VAL A 8 15.09 20.62 15.62
N GLU A 9 14.85 21.65 16.43
CA GLU A 9 15.77 22.80 16.52
C GLU A 9 16.41 22.89 17.90
N TYR A 10 15.66 22.54 18.97
CA TYR A 10 16.09 22.75 20.35
C TYR A 10 15.81 21.57 21.25
N VAL A 11 16.67 21.38 22.25
CA VAL A 11 16.31 20.73 23.51
C VAL A 11 15.87 21.82 24.47
N GLU A 12 14.63 21.76 24.96
CA GLU A 12 14.07 22.78 25.85
C GLU A 12 13.60 22.17 27.17
N PHE A 13 13.88 22.87 28.26
CA PHE A 13 13.36 22.51 29.57
C PHE A 13 13.26 23.67 30.56
N TRP A 14 12.35 23.52 31.53
CA TRP A 14 12.25 24.42 32.68
C TRP A 14 12.93 23.81 33.90
N MET A 15 13.96 24.46 34.40
CA MET A 15 14.77 23.99 35.53
C MET A 15 14.58 24.89 36.76
N LEU A 16 14.25 24.28 37.90
CA LEU A 16 14.23 24.99 39.18
C LEU A 16 15.65 25.43 39.55
N ASN A 17 15.80 26.64 40.08
CA ASN A 17 17.08 27.17 40.52
C ASN A 17 17.77 26.21 41.52
N PRO A 18 18.92 25.61 41.14
CA PRO A 18 19.59 24.60 41.97
C PRO A 18 20.36 25.20 43.15
N PHE A 19 20.55 26.53 43.19
CA PHE A 19 21.32 27.27 44.20
C PHE A 19 20.45 27.98 45.26
N MET A 20 19.13 27.77 45.25
CA MET A 20 18.25 28.42 46.23
C MET A 20 18.49 27.90 47.65
N LYS A 21 18.62 28.83 48.60
CA LYS A 21 18.63 28.54 50.03
C LYS A 21 17.20 28.27 50.51
N THR A 22 16.89 27.01 50.75
CA THR A 22 15.63 26.57 51.38
C THR A 22 15.88 26.20 52.84
N ASN A 23 14.84 26.22 53.69
CA ASN A 23 14.95 25.77 55.09
C ASN A 23 15.49 24.32 55.23
N SER A 24 15.35 23.51 54.18
CA SER A 24 15.82 22.12 54.11
C SER A 24 17.28 21.97 53.64
N ARG A 25 17.95 23.05 53.21
CA ARG A 25 19.30 23.05 52.61
C ARG A 25 20.11 24.29 53.02
N PRO A 26 20.61 24.34 54.27
CA PRO A 26 21.33 25.50 54.78
C PRO A 26 22.75 25.67 54.19
N ASP A 27 23.38 24.57 53.74
CA ASP A 27 24.79 24.54 53.31
C ASP A 27 24.95 24.59 51.78
N GLN A 28 24.48 25.67 51.15
CA GLN A 28 24.71 25.96 49.73
C GLN A 28 25.84 27.00 49.59
N ASP A 29 26.96 26.63 48.96
CA ASP A 29 28.03 27.55 48.55
C ASP A 29 27.52 28.41 47.37
N PRO A 30 27.32 29.73 47.53
CA PRO A 30 26.83 30.61 46.46
C PRO A 30 27.79 30.73 45.29
N ASP A 31 29.08 30.41 45.47
CA ASP A 31 30.13 30.52 44.45
C ASP A 31 30.42 29.17 43.76
N GLU A 32 29.59 28.15 44.01
CA GLU A 32 29.71 26.84 43.39
C GLU A 32 29.32 26.88 41.91
N ARG A 33 30.23 26.42 41.05
CA ARG A 33 30.03 26.37 39.59
C ARG A 33 30.00 24.92 39.16
N GLY A 34 28.96 24.52 38.43
CA GLY A 34 28.86 23.18 37.85
C GLY A 34 28.40 23.23 36.41
N GLU A 35 28.29 22.07 35.77
CA GLU A 35 27.82 21.96 34.40
C GLU A 35 26.90 20.77 34.21
N MET A 36 25.92 20.94 33.32
CA MET A 36 25.06 19.90 32.81
C MET A 36 25.51 19.60 31.38
N VAL A 37 25.76 18.33 31.07
CA VAL A 37 26.18 17.91 29.73
C VAL A 37 25.11 17.03 29.12
N ILE A 38 24.74 17.33 27.87
CA ILE A 38 23.84 16.52 27.05
C ILE A 38 24.65 16.00 25.86
N ASN A 39 24.54 14.71 25.60
CA ASN A 39 25.10 14.04 24.43
C ASN A 39 23.94 13.56 23.55
N LEU A 40 23.91 13.97 22.27
CA LEU A 40 22.91 13.51 21.29
C LEU A 40 23.59 12.80 20.13
N GLY A 41 23.26 11.53 19.91
CA GLY A 41 23.79 10.80 18.77
C GLY A 41 23.73 9.30 18.98
N ASN A 42 24.82 8.63 18.63
CA ASN A 42 25.10 7.28 19.05
C ASN A 42 25.94 7.33 20.34
N VAL A 43 25.40 6.78 21.42
CA VAL A 43 26.04 6.71 22.72
C VAL A 43 26.14 5.23 23.06
N SER A 44 27.27 4.84 23.65
CA SER A 44 27.48 3.44 23.99
C SER A 44 26.47 2.97 25.04
N GLU A 45 25.80 1.85 24.76
CA GLU A 45 24.89 1.15 25.66
C GLU A 45 25.61 0.24 26.66
N ASP A 46 26.90 -0.02 26.44
CA ASP A 46 27.81 -0.75 27.33
C ASP A 46 28.03 0.07 28.61
N VAL A 47 27.30 -0.26 29.67
CA VAL A 47 27.35 0.42 30.96
C VAL A 47 28.60 -0.03 31.72
N LEU A 48 28.78 -1.34 31.84
CA LEU A 48 29.93 -1.99 32.44
C LEU A 48 30.97 -2.32 31.36
N LYS A 49 31.84 -1.34 31.06
CA LYS A 49 32.83 -1.37 29.94
C LYS A 49 33.67 -2.65 29.83
N ASP A 50 33.09 -3.70 29.25
CA ASP A 50 33.72 -4.98 28.93
C ASP A 50 33.42 -5.43 27.50
N GLY A 51 32.52 -4.72 26.80
CA GLY A 51 32.16 -4.97 25.42
C GLY A 51 31.32 -6.23 25.18
N LEU A 52 30.79 -6.84 26.23
CA LEU A 52 29.86 -7.97 26.17
C LEU A 52 28.44 -7.49 26.49
N GLN A 53 27.44 -8.12 25.86
CA GLN A 53 26.05 -7.72 26.09
C GLN A 53 25.48 -8.48 27.30
N PHE A 54 25.18 -7.75 28.37
CA PHE A 54 24.57 -8.34 29.55
C PHE A 54 23.04 -8.51 29.44
N TYR A 55 22.55 -9.68 29.89
CA TYR A 55 21.13 -9.99 30.07
C TYR A 55 20.94 -10.76 31.37
N GLU A 56 20.24 -10.15 32.31
CA GLU A 56 20.03 -10.71 33.64
C GLU A 56 19.25 -12.04 33.63
N ASN A 57 18.25 -12.18 32.75
CA ASN A 57 17.45 -13.41 32.63
C ASN A 57 18.14 -14.56 31.87
N ALA A 58 19.36 -14.35 31.38
CA ALA A 58 20.17 -15.38 30.73
C ALA A 58 21.27 -15.94 31.64
N LEU A 59 21.33 -15.51 32.90
CA LEU A 59 22.27 -16.05 33.88
C LEU A 59 22.01 -17.56 34.13
N PRO A 60 23.07 -18.36 34.36
CA PRO A 60 22.94 -19.79 34.57
C PRO A 60 22.24 -20.12 35.89
N LEU A 61 21.16 -20.91 35.81
CA LEU A 61 20.48 -21.46 36.99
C LEU A 61 21.05 -22.83 37.39
N ASP A 62 20.87 -23.21 38.65
CA ASP A 62 21.33 -24.51 39.17
C ASP A 62 20.80 -25.69 38.34
N GLY A 63 21.73 -26.47 37.78
CA GLY A 63 21.43 -27.64 36.95
C GLY A 63 21.31 -27.35 35.44
N GLU A 64 21.43 -26.10 35.02
CA GLU A 64 21.51 -25.69 33.61
C GLU A 64 22.95 -25.28 33.26
N TYR A 65 23.44 -25.70 32.09
CA TYR A 65 24.75 -25.28 31.59
C TYR A 65 24.55 -24.17 30.55
N VAL A 66 24.71 -22.93 30.98
CA VAL A 66 24.78 -21.75 30.10
C VAL A 66 26.24 -21.29 30.06
N PRO A 67 26.84 -21.13 28.87
CA PRO A 67 28.19 -20.58 28.76
C PRO A 67 28.21 -19.15 29.30
N LYS A 68 29.14 -18.86 30.21
CA LYS A 68 29.36 -17.53 30.80
C LYS A 68 30.82 -17.11 30.69
N THR A 69 31.04 -15.81 30.66
CA THR A 69 32.37 -15.18 30.64
C THR A 69 32.50 -14.29 31.87
N THR A 70 33.57 -14.47 32.65
CA THR A 70 33.88 -13.58 33.78
C THR A 70 34.70 -12.40 33.28
N THR A 71 34.23 -11.19 33.54
CA THR A 71 34.88 -9.92 33.16
C THR A 71 35.48 -9.24 34.39
N VAL A 72 36.01 -8.02 34.22
CA VAL A 72 36.51 -7.22 35.35
C VAL A 72 35.36 -6.82 36.28
N TRP A 73 34.15 -6.66 35.74
CA TRP A 73 32.98 -6.18 36.46
C TRP A 73 32.17 -7.31 37.10
N GLY A 74 32.03 -8.45 36.43
CA GLY A 74 31.31 -9.59 37.01
C GLY A 74 31.20 -10.79 36.07
N GLN A 75 30.01 -11.36 35.92
CA GLN A 75 29.71 -12.53 35.10
C GLN A 75 28.67 -12.21 34.02
N VAL A 76 29.05 -12.37 32.75
CA VAL A 76 28.17 -12.10 31.61
C VAL A 76 27.77 -13.42 30.92
N PRO A 77 26.48 -13.67 30.66
CA PRO A 77 26.04 -14.83 29.89
C PRO A 77 26.37 -14.67 28.40
N ASN A 78 26.82 -15.74 27.74
CA ASN A 78 27.20 -15.70 26.32
C ASN A 78 26.01 -15.94 25.35
N ASP A 79 24.88 -16.44 25.87
CA ASP A 79 23.69 -16.74 25.07
C ASP A 79 22.64 -15.63 25.24
N SER A 80 22.07 -15.17 24.12
CA SER A 80 20.98 -14.18 24.16
C SER A 80 19.63 -14.85 24.46
N PRO A 81 18.80 -14.27 25.34
CA PRO A 81 17.48 -14.82 25.65
C PRO A 81 16.52 -14.71 24.46
N LEU A 82 15.64 -15.71 24.30
CA LEU A 82 14.59 -15.67 23.27
C LEU A 82 13.54 -14.59 23.59
N ASP A 83 13.17 -14.50 24.87
CA ASP A 83 12.13 -13.62 25.41
C ASP A 83 12.72 -12.70 26.50
N ASP A 84 12.22 -11.47 26.55
CA ASP A 84 12.64 -10.42 27.50
C ASP A 84 11.81 -10.47 28.79
N ALA A 85 11.89 -11.60 29.49
CA ALA A 85 11.13 -11.86 30.71
C ALA A 85 11.83 -12.86 31.64
N PHE A 86 11.57 -12.73 32.94
CA PHE A 86 11.95 -13.72 33.94
C PHE A 86 11.04 -14.97 33.90
N PRO A 87 11.52 -16.13 34.37
CA PRO A 87 10.70 -17.31 34.60
C PRO A 87 9.64 -17.07 35.69
N ASN A 88 8.51 -17.75 35.64
CA ASN A 88 7.41 -17.60 36.61
C ASN A 88 7.64 -18.38 37.93
N ASP A 89 8.89 -18.52 38.37
CA ASP A 89 9.29 -19.24 39.59
C ASP A 89 10.08 -18.29 40.51
N PRO A 90 9.54 -17.87 41.67
CA PRO A 90 10.18 -16.91 42.56
C PRO A 90 11.61 -17.27 42.97
N ALA A 91 11.90 -18.56 43.22
CA ALA A 91 13.23 -19.01 43.63
C ALA A 91 14.27 -18.93 42.50
N LYS A 92 13.81 -18.89 41.24
CA LYS A 92 14.66 -18.62 40.08
C LYS A 92 14.84 -17.13 39.86
N ILE A 93 13.80 -16.33 40.09
CA ILE A 93 13.86 -14.86 39.95
C ILE A 93 14.91 -14.30 40.92
N GLU A 94 14.88 -14.69 42.19
CA GLU A 94 15.85 -14.24 43.22
C GLU A 94 17.33 -14.54 42.87
N LYS A 95 17.58 -15.53 42.01
CA LYS A 95 18.94 -15.86 41.55
C LYS A 95 19.32 -15.18 40.24
N LEU A 96 18.35 -14.66 39.52
CA LEU A 96 18.55 -13.97 38.24
C LEU A 96 18.59 -12.46 38.46
N ASP A 97 17.71 -11.91 39.30
CA ASP A 97 17.56 -10.49 39.63
C ASP A 97 18.71 -10.01 40.54
N VAL A 98 19.92 -9.97 39.99
CA VAL A 98 21.19 -9.67 40.68
C VAL A 98 21.95 -8.52 40.03
N GLY A 99 21.26 -7.67 39.25
CA GLY A 99 21.87 -6.48 38.69
C GLY A 99 22.66 -6.69 37.40
N LEU A 100 23.37 -5.64 36.96
CA LEU A 100 24.08 -5.63 35.67
C LEU A 100 25.41 -6.40 35.69
N ASP A 101 25.96 -6.68 36.88
CA ASP A 101 27.22 -7.40 37.00
C ASP A 101 27.04 -8.94 37.04
N GLY A 102 25.81 -9.41 37.28
CA GLY A 102 25.48 -10.83 37.33
C GLY A 102 25.99 -11.54 38.57
N LEU A 103 26.27 -10.82 39.67
CA LEU A 103 26.76 -11.34 40.93
C LEU A 103 25.80 -10.96 42.06
N ASN A 104 25.58 -11.85 43.03
CA ASN A 104 24.93 -11.45 44.29
C ASN A 104 25.96 -10.85 45.26
N ASP A 105 25.49 -10.16 46.31
CA ASP A 105 26.33 -9.55 47.38
C ASP A 105 27.48 -10.43 47.89
N SER A 106 27.25 -11.75 48.03
CA SER A 106 28.27 -12.70 48.51
C SER A 106 29.32 -12.98 47.44
N GLU A 107 28.91 -13.13 46.18
CA GLU A 107 29.79 -13.32 45.04
C GLU A 107 30.59 -12.06 44.71
N GLU A 108 30.00 -10.87 44.86
CA GLU A 108 30.70 -9.60 44.73
C GLU A 108 31.86 -9.47 45.72
N SER A 109 31.60 -9.81 46.99
CA SER A 109 32.62 -9.77 48.05
C SER A 109 33.80 -10.69 47.76
N GLU A 110 33.57 -11.81 47.08
CA GLU A 110 34.61 -12.73 46.61
C GLU A 110 35.33 -12.21 45.36
N HIS A 111 34.58 -11.69 44.38
CA HIS A 111 35.12 -11.17 43.12
C HIS A 111 36.01 -9.93 43.36
N PHE A 112 35.57 -9.03 44.24
CA PHE A 112 36.28 -7.81 44.62
C PHE A 112 37.13 -7.96 45.89
N ILE A 113 37.53 -9.18 46.27
CA ILE A 113 38.25 -9.46 47.52
C ILE A 113 39.53 -8.62 47.70
N ASN A 114 40.23 -8.29 46.61
CA ASN A 114 41.41 -7.44 46.63
C ASN A 114 41.07 -6.00 47.03
N TYR A 115 39.96 -5.45 46.54
CA TYR A 115 39.45 -4.13 46.88
C TYR A 115 38.98 -4.10 48.34
N VAL A 116 38.17 -5.09 48.73
CA VAL A 116 37.67 -5.23 50.11
C VAL A 116 38.81 -5.29 51.12
N ASN A 117 39.85 -6.08 50.84
CA ASN A 117 41.03 -6.16 51.73
C ASN A 117 41.83 -4.86 51.78
N ALA A 118 41.95 -4.11 50.67
CA ALA A 118 42.62 -2.81 50.65
C ALA A 118 41.89 -1.76 51.50
N ILE A 119 40.56 -1.72 51.41
CA ILE A 119 39.73 -0.82 52.23
C ILE A 119 39.76 -1.26 53.69
N ARG A 120 39.61 -2.55 53.99
CA ARG A 120 39.63 -3.08 55.37
C ARG A 120 40.96 -2.80 56.09
N ASN A 121 42.07 -2.81 55.36
CA ASN A 121 43.39 -2.44 55.90
C ASN A 121 43.48 -0.95 56.27
N THR A 122 42.71 -0.09 55.60
CA THR A 122 42.68 1.36 55.83
C THR A 122 41.60 1.76 56.84
N TYR A 123 40.45 1.08 56.80
CA TYR A 123 39.25 1.30 57.60
C TYR A 123 38.74 -0.04 58.18
N PRO A 124 39.25 -0.48 59.34
CA PRO A 124 38.91 -1.79 59.92
C PRO A 124 37.44 -1.95 60.33
N THR A 125 36.71 -0.85 60.47
CA THR A 125 35.29 -0.81 60.87
C THR A 125 34.32 -0.70 59.69
N ALA A 126 34.81 -0.72 58.45
CA ALA A 126 33.94 -0.69 57.27
C ALA A 126 33.18 -2.02 57.13
N THR A 127 31.85 -1.92 56.93
CA THR A 127 31.00 -3.05 56.52
C THR A 127 30.97 -3.11 55.00
N PHE A 128 30.89 -4.32 54.46
CA PHE A 128 30.91 -4.60 53.01
C PHE A 128 29.70 -5.47 52.67
N ASP A 129 28.53 -5.03 53.11
CA ASP A 129 27.29 -5.78 52.94
C ASP A 129 26.79 -5.74 51.48
N ASP A 130 27.29 -4.79 50.69
CA ASP A 130 26.96 -4.50 49.28
C ASP A 130 28.20 -3.82 48.67
N VAL A 131 28.95 -4.51 47.81
CA VAL A 131 30.27 -4.03 47.33
C VAL A 131 30.11 -3.24 46.03
N ALA A 132 29.21 -3.65 45.13
CA ALA A 132 28.88 -2.96 43.89
C ALA A 132 27.96 -1.74 44.11
N ASN A 133 27.29 -1.65 45.26
CA ASN A 133 26.32 -0.62 45.63
C ASN A 133 25.11 -0.53 44.68
N ASP A 134 24.62 -1.68 44.25
CA ASP A 134 23.58 -1.84 43.23
C ASP A 134 22.29 -2.51 43.76
N ASN A 135 22.20 -2.73 45.07
CA ASN A 135 20.98 -3.16 45.76
C ASN A 135 19.84 -2.14 45.67
N TRP A 136 18.63 -2.59 45.31
CA TRP A 136 17.42 -1.79 45.20
C TRP A 136 16.67 -1.65 46.53
N VAL A 137 16.16 -0.44 46.81
CA VAL A 137 15.28 -0.17 47.96
C VAL A 137 14.05 0.65 47.54
N TYR A 138 12.87 0.18 47.92
CA TYR A 138 11.63 0.90 47.70
C TYR A 138 11.58 2.21 48.51
N PHE A 139 11.27 3.34 47.87
CA PHE A 139 11.29 4.67 48.51
C PHE A 139 10.31 4.86 49.68
N ASN A 140 9.38 3.93 49.88
CA ASN A 140 8.42 3.96 50.99
C ASN A 140 8.50 2.69 51.87
N SER A 141 9.61 1.95 51.78
CA SER A 141 9.88 0.82 52.66
C SER A 141 10.08 1.30 54.11
N GLN A 142 9.98 0.36 55.05
CA GLN A 142 10.20 0.65 56.46
C GLN A 142 11.63 1.12 56.75
N GLU A 143 12.61 0.69 55.95
CA GLU A 143 14.03 1.03 56.07
C GLU A 143 14.30 2.54 55.90
N VAL A 144 13.51 3.21 55.05
CA VAL A 144 13.67 4.64 54.73
C VAL A 144 12.54 5.52 55.28
N SER A 145 11.63 4.96 56.08
CA SER A 145 10.38 5.61 56.53
C SER A 145 10.59 6.85 57.42
N GLY A 146 11.79 7.02 58.01
CA GLY A 146 12.18 8.20 58.80
C GLY A 146 12.95 9.29 58.04
N GLU A 147 13.38 9.01 56.80
CA GLU A 147 14.22 9.92 56.02
C GLU A 147 13.41 11.00 55.27
N PRO A 148 13.98 12.18 54.96
CA PRO A 148 13.41 13.13 54.02
C PRO A 148 13.15 12.49 52.65
N LEU A 149 12.08 12.90 51.95
CA LEU A 149 11.64 12.27 50.69
C LEU A 149 12.77 12.14 49.65
N ASN A 150 13.64 13.14 49.52
CA ASN A 150 14.77 13.12 48.59
C ASN A 150 15.79 12.01 48.91
N ASN A 151 16.04 11.73 50.19
CA ASN A 151 16.96 10.67 50.60
C ASN A 151 16.37 9.29 50.35
N ARG A 152 15.04 9.14 50.42
CA ARG A 152 14.37 7.86 50.19
C ARG A 152 14.55 7.31 48.78
N TYR A 153 14.85 8.16 47.80
CA TYR A 153 15.05 7.74 46.40
C TYR A 153 16.50 7.35 46.05
N TYR A 154 17.45 7.43 47.00
CA TYR A 154 18.87 7.21 46.69
C TYR A 154 19.18 5.83 46.10
N LYS A 155 18.53 4.76 46.58
CA LYS A 155 18.69 3.38 46.07
C LYS A 155 17.52 2.90 45.19
N TYR A 156 16.65 3.80 44.72
CA TYR A 156 15.43 3.39 44.00
C TYR A 156 15.67 2.98 42.53
N ASN A 157 16.77 3.43 41.92
CA ASN A 157 17.10 3.16 40.52
C ASN A 157 18.15 2.04 40.36
N ASN A 158 18.51 1.40 41.46
CA ASN A 158 19.49 0.33 41.52
C ASN A 158 18.90 -0.98 40.93
N PRO A 159 19.70 -1.82 40.25
CA PRO A 159 19.21 -2.96 39.49
C PRO A 159 18.99 -4.24 40.31
N ASP A 160 19.83 -4.59 41.28
CA ASP A 160 19.69 -5.84 42.08
C ASP A 160 18.42 -5.79 42.94
N GLY A 161 17.57 -6.81 42.81
CA GLY A 161 16.34 -6.97 43.59
C GLY A 161 15.20 -6.02 43.19
N ASN A 162 15.26 -5.42 42.00
CA ASN A 162 14.25 -4.45 41.56
C ASN A 162 12.97 -5.09 41.00
N PHE A 163 12.92 -6.43 40.86
CA PHE A 163 11.75 -7.13 40.37
C PHE A 163 10.63 -7.22 41.42
N PRO A 164 9.39 -6.81 41.10
CA PRO A 164 8.31 -6.82 42.07
C PRO A 164 7.76 -8.25 42.29
N GLU A 165 8.09 -8.85 43.44
CA GLU A 165 7.52 -10.13 43.86
C GLU A 165 5.99 -10.07 44.10
N ARG A 166 5.27 -11.14 43.73
CA ARG A 166 3.80 -11.21 43.83
C ARG A 166 3.27 -11.26 45.27
N ASP A 167 4.05 -11.80 46.20
CA ASP A 167 3.62 -12.13 47.57
C ASP A 167 4.10 -11.11 48.62
N LYS A 168 4.93 -10.12 48.25
CA LYS A 168 5.32 -8.98 49.10
C LYS A 168 4.31 -7.82 48.98
N GLU A 169 4.06 -7.08 50.07
CA GLU A 169 3.14 -5.91 50.06
C GLU A 169 3.65 -4.77 49.14
N GLU A 170 4.95 -4.71 48.89
CA GLU A 170 5.63 -3.71 48.07
C GLU A 170 5.59 -4.08 46.57
N ARG A 171 4.40 -4.00 45.96
CA ARG A 171 4.17 -4.34 44.53
C ARG A 171 4.66 -3.27 43.54
N ARG A 172 5.90 -2.80 43.68
CA ARG A 172 6.45 -1.69 42.88
C ARG A 172 7.91 -1.98 42.57
N GLY A 173 8.30 -1.91 41.29
CA GLY A 173 9.61 -2.32 40.80
C GLY A 173 9.59 -2.43 39.26
N LYS A 174 10.67 -2.93 38.65
CA LYS A 174 10.78 -3.15 37.21
C LYS A 174 10.38 -4.59 36.86
N LEU A 175 9.41 -4.76 35.95
CA LEU A 175 8.92 -6.11 35.58
C LEU A 175 9.79 -6.83 34.53
N ARG A 176 10.74 -6.11 33.95
CA ARG A 176 11.62 -6.65 32.91
C ARG A 176 13.02 -6.78 33.48
N PRO A 177 13.76 -7.83 33.09
CA PRO A 177 15.16 -7.98 33.47
C PRO A 177 15.98 -6.76 33.06
N ASP A 178 17.02 -6.47 33.84
CA ASP A 178 18.07 -5.52 33.49
C ASP A 178 18.99 -6.09 32.40
N LYS A 179 19.41 -5.20 31.51
CA LYS A 179 20.21 -5.53 30.34
C LYS A 179 20.86 -4.30 29.75
N GLU A 180 21.98 -4.52 29.06
CA GLU A 180 22.70 -3.50 28.31
C GLU A 180 22.14 -3.43 26.87
N GLU A 181 20.87 -3.02 26.79
CA GLU A 181 20.12 -2.84 25.54
C GLU A 181 19.00 -1.80 25.77
N LEU A 182 19.22 -0.55 25.34
CA LEU A 182 18.27 0.55 25.56
C LEU A 182 17.27 0.69 24.41
N ASN A 183 17.70 0.43 23.17
CA ASN A 183 16.90 0.64 21.96
C ASN A 183 16.11 -0.60 21.47
N LEU A 184 16.22 -1.75 22.14
CA LEU A 184 15.53 -3.00 21.83
C LEU A 184 15.90 -3.64 20.47
N ASN A 185 17.12 -3.41 19.97
CA ASN A 185 17.61 -3.94 18.67
C ASN A 185 18.28 -5.33 18.74
N LYS A 186 18.37 -5.93 19.94
CA LYS A 186 19.04 -7.19 20.29
C LYS A 186 20.55 -7.22 20.03
N SER A 187 21.19 -6.07 20.07
CA SER A 187 22.64 -5.93 19.92
C SER A 187 23.17 -4.86 20.87
N LEU A 188 24.45 -4.96 21.22
CA LEU A 188 25.12 -3.96 22.03
C LEU A 188 25.77 -2.90 21.14
N ASP A 189 25.31 -1.65 21.25
CA ASP A 189 25.94 -0.52 20.60
C ASP A 189 27.11 0.01 21.45
N ILE A 190 28.36 -0.29 21.07
CA ILE A 190 29.57 0.15 21.81
C ILE A 190 30.19 1.46 21.31
N THR A 191 29.74 1.95 20.15
CA THR A 191 30.34 3.10 19.49
C THR A 191 29.87 4.42 20.10
N GLU A 192 30.80 5.31 20.39
CA GLU A 192 30.52 6.67 20.86
C GLU A 192 30.69 7.66 19.70
N SER A 193 29.58 8.16 19.16
CA SER A 193 29.55 9.15 18.08
C SER A 193 28.36 10.09 18.26
N TYR A 194 28.60 11.26 18.85
CA TYR A 194 27.53 12.16 19.31
C TYR A 194 27.95 13.63 19.30
N TYR A 195 26.96 14.51 19.32
CA TYR A 195 27.14 15.93 19.60
C TYR A 195 27.08 16.17 21.10
N LYS A 196 28.10 16.83 21.65
CA LYS A 196 28.20 17.20 23.06
C LYS A 196 27.80 18.66 23.25
N TYR A 197 26.85 18.89 24.17
CA TYR A 197 26.36 20.20 24.57
C TYR A 197 26.68 20.42 26.04
N GLU A 198 27.53 21.41 26.35
CA GLU A 198 27.94 21.76 27.71
C GLU A 198 27.18 22.99 28.18
N ILE A 199 26.30 22.82 29.17
CA ILE A 199 25.44 23.87 29.73
C ILE A 199 26.04 24.30 31.07
N PRO A 200 26.77 25.43 31.14
CA PRO A 200 27.35 25.90 32.39
C PRO A 200 26.26 26.45 33.32
N LEU A 201 26.27 26.00 34.57
CA LEU A 201 25.38 26.46 35.64
C LEU A 201 26.20 27.33 36.61
N ILE A 202 26.18 28.64 36.33
CA ILE A 202 26.99 29.65 37.03
C ILE A 202 26.04 30.62 37.76
N PRO A 203 26.09 30.69 39.11
CA PRO A 203 25.38 31.71 39.85
C PRO A 203 26.01 33.10 39.67
N MET A 204 25.24 34.15 39.85
CA MET A 204 25.68 35.55 39.84
C MET A 204 26.63 35.81 41.02
N ASP A 205 27.68 36.60 40.78
CA ASP A 205 28.67 37.00 41.80
C ASP A 205 28.10 38.04 42.82
N ASP A 206 26.78 38.23 42.89
CA ASP A 206 26.08 39.16 43.78
C ASP A 206 25.55 38.49 45.07
N GLY A 207 25.80 37.19 45.23
CA GLY A 207 25.34 36.39 46.37
C GLY A 207 23.84 36.06 46.35
N SER A 208 23.12 36.40 45.28
CA SER A 208 21.69 36.10 45.11
C SER A 208 21.42 34.62 44.79
N GLY A 209 22.43 33.91 44.29
CA GLY A 209 22.29 32.54 43.78
C GLY A 209 21.43 32.45 42.51
N GLN A 210 21.18 33.56 41.81
CA GLN A 210 20.52 33.57 40.51
C GLN A 210 21.47 33.12 39.41
N LEU A 211 20.99 32.40 38.39
CA LEU A 211 21.82 32.07 37.22
C LEU A 211 21.97 33.30 36.33
N VAL A 212 23.15 33.47 35.73
CA VAL A 212 23.38 34.56 34.77
C VAL A 212 22.60 34.29 33.48
N LEU A 213 21.79 35.26 33.05
CA LEU A 213 21.07 35.20 31.77
C LEU A 213 22.00 35.48 30.58
N ASP A 214 21.66 34.90 29.41
CA ASP A 214 22.38 35.16 28.15
C ASP A 214 22.37 36.65 27.75
N THR A 215 21.38 37.42 28.24
CA THR A 215 21.23 38.85 27.96
C THR A 215 22.28 39.75 28.63
N MET A 216 23.13 39.22 29.52
CA MET A 216 24.02 40.04 30.36
C MET A 216 25.50 40.04 29.94
N ASP A 217 25.96 39.10 29.11
CA ASP A 217 27.36 39.03 28.65
C ASP A 217 27.49 38.29 27.29
N PRO A 218 27.75 38.99 26.17
CA PRO A 218 27.78 38.42 24.81
C PRO A 218 28.92 37.40 24.55
N GLY A 219 29.88 37.25 25.47
CA GLY A 219 31.09 36.44 25.27
C GLY A 219 30.97 34.96 25.70
N VAL A 220 29.88 34.56 26.36
CA VAL A 220 29.73 33.23 26.96
C VAL A 220 28.38 32.62 26.56
N LYS A 221 28.40 31.46 25.89
CA LYS A 221 27.19 30.72 25.50
C LYS A 221 26.42 30.25 26.74
N ARG A 222 25.32 30.91 27.13
CA ARG A 222 24.53 30.53 28.30
C ARG A 222 23.08 30.31 27.88
N TYR A 223 22.75 29.07 27.49
CA TYR A 223 21.45 28.57 27.02
C TYR A 223 20.18 28.91 27.86
N VAL A 224 20.27 29.73 28.92
CA VAL A 224 19.17 30.23 29.75
C VAL A 224 18.55 31.47 29.10
N THR A 225 17.29 31.34 28.67
CA THR A 225 16.57 32.35 27.88
C THR A 225 15.57 33.19 28.67
N ASP A 226 15.00 32.63 29.74
CA ASP A 226 13.92 33.28 30.49
C ASP A 226 13.94 32.86 31.98
N ILE A 227 13.41 33.72 32.85
CA ILE A 227 13.24 33.47 34.29
C ILE A 227 11.78 33.70 34.66
N LYS A 228 11.16 32.69 35.27
CA LYS A 228 9.83 32.80 35.85
C LYS A 228 9.89 32.70 37.37
N GLU A 229 9.41 33.75 38.02
CA GLU A 229 9.22 33.76 39.47
C GLU A 229 7.84 33.20 39.83
N VAL A 230 7.83 32.21 40.72
CA VAL A 230 6.61 31.56 41.21
C VAL A 230 6.63 31.60 42.74
N ILE A 231 5.51 32.00 43.33
CA ILE A 231 5.31 31.97 44.79
C ILE A 231 4.30 30.86 45.09
N PRO A 232 4.76 29.63 45.40
CA PRO A 232 3.89 28.52 45.82
C PRO A 232 3.19 28.79 47.15
N GLU A 233 2.15 27.99 47.46
CA GLU A 233 1.39 28.07 48.73
C GLU A 233 2.27 27.91 49.99
N SER A 234 3.46 27.31 49.86
CA SER A 234 4.46 27.22 50.94
C SER A 234 5.12 28.56 51.31
N GLY A 235 4.96 29.59 50.47
CA GLY A 235 5.47 30.96 50.69
C GLY A 235 6.95 31.17 50.36
N GLU A 236 7.71 30.13 49.99
CA GLU A 236 9.10 30.25 49.54
C GLU A 236 9.16 30.63 48.05
N LYS A 237 9.87 31.71 47.71
CA LYS A 237 10.04 32.19 46.33
C LYS A 237 10.82 31.17 45.50
N GLU A 238 10.20 30.62 44.45
CA GLU A 238 10.83 29.72 43.49
C GLU A 238 11.21 30.46 42.19
N LEU A 239 12.42 30.22 41.70
CA LEU A 239 12.90 30.71 40.42
C LEU A 239 13.04 29.55 39.43
N TRP A 240 12.33 29.64 38.31
CA TRP A 240 12.36 28.66 37.24
C TRP A 240 13.05 29.24 36.01
N TYR A 241 14.05 28.53 35.49
CA TYR A 241 14.83 28.94 34.32
C TYR A 241 14.41 28.15 33.09
N ARG A 242 14.13 28.86 31.99
CA ARG A 242 13.92 28.22 30.68
C ARG A 242 15.26 28.05 29.99
N VAL A 243 15.70 26.82 29.85
CA VAL A 243 16.93 26.46 29.14
C VAL A 243 16.57 25.96 27.74
N ARG A 244 17.21 26.52 26.72
CA ARG A 244 17.02 26.15 25.32
C ARG A 244 18.37 25.93 24.64
N VAL A 245 18.64 24.70 24.25
CA VAL A 245 19.90 24.28 23.64
C VAL A 245 19.70 24.03 22.14
N PRO A 246 20.26 24.86 21.25
CA PRO A 246 20.18 24.64 19.81
C PRO A 246 20.99 23.40 19.40
N ILE A 247 20.36 22.47 18.68
CA ILE A 247 21.02 21.20 18.33
C ILE A 247 22.17 21.37 17.32
N ASN A 248 22.18 22.46 16.54
CA ASN A 248 23.23 22.71 15.55
C ASN A 248 24.55 23.24 16.17
N GLU A 249 24.55 23.61 17.45
CA GLU A 249 25.71 24.18 18.13
C GLU A 249 26.59 23.15 18.86
N GLY A 250 26.24 21.87 18.76
CA GLY A 250 26.93 20.80 19.46
C GLY A 250 28.36 20.61 18.98
N THR A 251 29.25 20.22 19.90
CA THR A 251 30.62 19.83 19.54
C THR A 251 30.64 18.37 19.08
N PRO A 252 31.06 18.06 17.84
CA PRO A 252 31.05 16.68 17.35
C PRO A 252 32.15 15.86 18.03
N VAL A 253 31.78 14.68 18.52
CA VAL A 253 32.68 13.68 19.13
C VAL A 253 32.51 12.37 18.38
N GLY A 254 33.62 11.65 18.12
CA GLY A 254 33.55 10.32 17.49
C GLY A 254 33.15 10.33 16.01
N GLY A 255 33.43 11.44 15.30
CA GLY A 255 33.25 11.52 13.84
C GLY A 255 31.80 11.59 13.35
N ILE A 256 30.85 11.99 14.20
CA ILE A 256 29.45 12.20 13.78
C ILE A 256 29.38 13.30 12.71
N ASP A 257 28.60 13.04 11.66
CA ASP A 257 28.34 13.99 10.57
C ASP A 257 26.83 14.10 10.32
N GLY A 258 26.27 15.26 10.68
CA GLY A 258 24.84 15.57 10.56
C GLY A 258 23.95 14.97 11.66
N LEU A 259 22.68 15.38 11.65
CA LEU A 259 21.70 15.04 12.70
C LEU A 259 20.63 14.04 12.21
N ARG A 260 20.95 13.28 11.15
CA ARG A 260 20.02 12.34 10.50
C ARG A 260 19.83 11.02 11.24
N SER A 261 20.75 10.68 12.13
CA SER A 261 20.71 9.39 12.85
C SER A 261 21.05 9.57 14.32
N ILE A 262 20.12 10.15 15.06
CA ILE A 262 20.19 10.29 16.52
C ILE A 262 19.40 9.14 17.17
N GLN A 263 20.07 8.30 17.93
CA GLN A 263 19.47 7.12 18.58
C GLN A 263 19.32 7.32 20.09
N PHE A 264 20.32 7.92 20.72
CA PHE A 264 20.42 8.04 22.16
C PHE A 264 20.63 9.49 22.61
N MET A 265 20.18 9.77 23.83
CA MET A 265 20.47 10.98 24.57
C MET A 265 21.06 10.57 25.92
N ARG A 266 22.29 10.99 26.22
CA ARG A 266 22.91 10.81 27.53
C ARG A 266 23.06 12.16 28.21
N MET A 267 22.57 12.27 29.43
CA MET A 267 22.60 13.49 30.23
C MET A 267 23.31 13.21 31.55
N TYR A 268 24.25 14.07 31.93
CA TYR A 268 24.94 13.96 33.21
C TYR A 268 25.33 15.33 33.76
N PHE A 269 25.50 15.40 35.08
CA PHE A 269 25.86 16.60 35.82
C PHE A 269 27.26 16.39 36.42
N THR A 270 28.13 17.40 36.31
CA THR A 270 29.50 17.29 36.81
C THR A 270 29.99 18.62 37.38
N LYS A 271 31.14 18.57 38.09
CA LYS A 271 31.81 19.70 38.76
C LYS A 271 31.08 20.32 39.97
N PHE A 272 30.08 19.63 40.53
CA PHE A 272 29.46 20.03 41.80
C PHE A 272 30.28 19.55 43.00
N ARG A 273 30.47 20.45 43.98
CA ARG A 273 31.11 20.21 45.28
C ARG A 273 30.11 19.78 46.35
N THR A 274 28.85 20.21 46.24
CA THR A 274 27.78 19.85 47.18
C THR A 274 26.66 19.04 46.50
N PRO A 275 25.92 18.19 47.23
CA PRO A 275 24.77 17.48 46.67
C PRO A 275 23.71 18.44 46.13
N LYS A 276 23.37 18.32 44.84
CA LYS A 276 22.32 19.11 44.18
C LYS A 276 21.14 18.24 43.77
N THR A 277 19.96 18.84 43.70
CA THR A 277 18.77 18.21 43.10
C THR A 277 18.24 19.13 42.03
N PHE A 278 18.29 18.66 40.79
CA PHE A 278 17.72 19.35 39.64
C PHE A 278 16.27 18.89 39.46
N ARG A 279 15.36 19.84 39.35
CA ARG A 279 13.95 19.56 39.03
C ARG A 279 13.67 20.15 37.66
N LEU A 280 13.29 19.28 36.73
CA LEU A 280 12.92 19.65 35.37
C LEU A 280 11.40 19.49 35.25
N ALA A 281 10.66 20.58 35.06
CA ALA A 281 9.20 20.54 35.00
C ALA A 281 8.71 20.00 33.64
N GLU A 282 9.32 20.50 32.57
CA GLU A 282 9.10 20.05 31.21
C GLU A 282 10.46 19.84 30.58
N PHE A 283 10.68 18.70 29.93
CA PHE A 283 11.91 18.39 29.20
C PHE A 283 11.53 17.78 27.86
N GLY A 284 11.86 18.45 26.77
CA GLY A 284 11.37 18.07 25.45
C GLY A 284 12.30 18.46 24.31
N LEU A 285 12.17 17.72 23.21
CA LEU A 285 12.73 18.09 21.92
C LEU A 285 11.71 18.95 21.17
N VAL A 286 12.05 20.20 20.93
CA VAL A 286 11.18 21.17 20.26
C VAL A 286 11.48 21.15 18.77
N ARG A 287 10.43 20.85 17.99
CA ARG A 287 10.44 20.92 16.53
C ARG A 287 9.71 22.16 16.05
N ASN A 288 10.19 22.73 14.95
CA ASN A 288 9.54 23.88 14.33
C ASN A 288 8.81 23.47 13.04
N GLN A 289 7.66 24.08 12.78
CA GLN A 289 6.97 23.91 11.50
C GLN A 289 7.55 24.80 10.40
N TRP A 290 8.18 25.90 10.81
CA TRP A 290 8.85 26.83 9.92
C TRP A 290 10.33 26.49 9.86
N ARG A 291 10.91 26.59 8.66
CA ARG A 291 12.32 26.34 8.41
C ARG A 291 13.02 27.64 8.09
N LYS A 292 14.20 27.86 8.66
CA LYS A 292 15.00 29.06 8.41
C LYS A 292 15.62 29.02 7.01
N ASP A 293 15.65 30.16 6.34
CA ASP A 293 16.36 30.39 5.08
C ASP A 293 16.99 31.79 5.12
N GLN A 294 18.31 31.85 5.00
CA GLN A 294 19.10 33.07 5.18
C GLN A 294 20.05 33.23 4.01
N TYR A 295 20.18 34.45 3.53
CA TYR A 295 21.11 34.75 2.44
C TYR A 295 21.81 36.07 2.71
N CYS A 296 23.13 36.08 2.51
CA CYS A 296 23.96 37.28 2.52
C CYS A 296 24.97 37.20 1.38
N ALA A 297 25.06 38.25 0.58
CA ALA A 297 25.99 38.31 -0.56
C ALA A 297 27.48 38.53 -0.17
N SER A 298 27.96 38.05 0.99
CA SER A 298 29.35 38.24 1.45
C SER A 298 30.21 36.97 1.47
N ASP A 299 31.51 37.10 1.17
CA ASP A 299 32.52 36.02 1.05
C ASP A 299 32.95 35.33 2.37
N ILE A 300 32.38 35.72 3.51
CA ILE A 300 32.67 35.12 4.82
C ILE A 300 31.38 34.43 5.26
N GLY A 301 31.48 33.14 5.61
CA GLY A 301 30.39 32.17 5.72
C GLY A 301 29.10 32.67 6.37
N GLU A 302 27.99 32.02 6.03
CA GLU A 302 26.61 32.41 6.40
C GLU A 302 26.52 32.83 7.88
N PRO A 303 26.44 34.14 8.19
CA PRO A 303 26.21 34.57 9.55
C PRO A 303 24.83 34.09 9.97
N ASN A 304 24.69 33.46 11.15
CA ASN A 304 23.40 33.09 11.71
C ASN A 304 22.68 34.37 12.16
N ILE A 305 22.01 35.03 11.21
CA ILE A 305 21.36 36.33 11.40
C ILE A 305 20.03 36.16 12.12
N LEU A 306 19.41 34.97 12.05
CA LEU A 306 18.03 34.77 12.48
C LEU A 306 17.87 33.60 13.47
N ASN A 307 17.28 33.93 14.61
CA ASN A 307 16.80 32.99 15.61
C ASN A 307 15.26 32.99 15.63
N LEU A 308 14.69 31.78 15.67
CA LEU A 308 13.26 31.55 15.59
C LEU A 308 12.73 31.22 16.98
N ASP A 309 11.69 31.93 17.39
CA ASP A 309 11.07 31.77 18.69
C ASP A 309 9.54 31.81 18.58
N VAL A 310 8.87 31.49 19.67
CA VAL A 310 7.42 31.56 19.78
C VAL A 310 7.07 32.37 21.02
N VAL A 311 6.23 33.38 20.84
CA VAL A 311 5.81 34.28 21.92
C VAL A 311 4.32 34.06 22.14
N GLY A 312 3.92 33.74 23.37
CA GLY A 312 2.54 33.40 23.70
C GLY A 312 1.94 34.22 24.84
N LEU A 313 0.62 34.23 24.92
CA LEU A 313 -0.09 34.97 25.96
C LEU A 313 0.15 34.40 27.37
N GLU A 314 0.24 33.08 27.52
CA GLU A 314 0.39 32.46 28.85
C GLU A 314 1.82 32.53 29.42
N GLU A 315 2.82 32.48 28.53
CA GLU A 315 4.24 32.48 28.92
C GLU A 315 4.84 33.90 28.92
N ASN A 316 4.49 34.74 27.93
CA ASN A 316 5.23 35.98 27.64
C ASN A 316 4.40 37.26 27.88
N GLU A 317 3.36 37.19 28.71
CA GLU A 317 2.55 38.36 29.06
C GLU A 317 3.38 39.50 29.68
N LYS A 318 4.42 39.14 30.46
CA LYS A 318 5.30 40.06 31.19
C LYS A 318 6.71 40.16 30.60
N LYS A 319 6.90 39.75 29.34
CA LYS A 319 8.17 39.88 28.62
C LYS A 319 8.59 41.35 28.52
N GLU A 320 9.88 41.64 28.60
CA GLU A 320 10.49 42.94 28.29
C GLU A 320 11.19 42.91 26.91
N PRO A 321 11.23 44.02 26.14
CA PRO A 321 10.75 45.37 26.50
C PRO A 321 9.22 45.52 26.42
N LEU A 322 8.53 44.73 25.59
CA LEU A 322 7.07 44.72 25.47
C LEU A 322 6.50 43.31 25.73
N GLY A 323 5.47 43.26 26.56
CA GLY A 323 4.76 42.01 26.88
C GLY A 323 3.71 41.66 25.84
N TYR A 324 3.52 40.37 25.57
CA TYR A 324 2.60 39.91 24.52
C TYR A 324 1.12 40.27 24.83
N ILE A 325 0.39 40.71 23.80
CA ILE A 325 -1.07 40.87 23.77
C ILE A 325 -1.61 40.28 22.47
N SER A 326 -2.77 39.65 22.53
CA SER A 326 -3.54 39.19 21.37
C SER A 326 -3.82 40.30 20.34
N PRO A 327 -3.65 40.06 19.02
CA PRO A 327 -4.03 41.03 18.01
C PRO A 327 -5.51 41.42 18.07
N PRO A 328 -5.86 42.65 17.63
CA PRO A 328 -7.23 43.13 17.70
C PRO A 328 -8.18 42.23 16.90
N GLY A 329 -9.28 41.82 17.56
CA GLY A 329 -10.33 40.99 16.96
C GLY A 329 -10.09 39.47 17.02
N ILE A 330 -8.91 39.03 17.47
CA ILE A 330 -8.59 37.61 17.67
C ILE A 330 -9.14 37.15 19.02
N LYS A 331 -9.75 35.96 19.04
CA LYS A 331 -10.31 35.34 20.25
C LYS A 331 -9.72 33.96 20.41
N ARG A 332 -9.30 33.65 21.64
CA ARG A 332 -8.81 32.31 22.00
C ARG A 332 -9.84 31.23 21.70
N GLU A 333 -9.40 30.17 21.04
CA GLU A 333 -10.23 29.00 20.78
C GLU A 333 -10.61 28.31 22.10
N ARG A 334 -11.80 27.71 22.13
CA ARG A 334 -12.30 26.96 23.28
C ARG A 334 -12.34 25.48 22.93
N LEU A 335 -11.61 24.67 23.68
CA LEU A 335 -11.74 23.23 23.62
C LEU A 335 -13.00 22.82 24.39
N LEU A 336 -13.91 22.13 23.70
CA LEU A 336 -15.08 21.51 24.31
C LEU A 336 -14.65 20.22 25.00
N ALA A 337 -14.18 20.33 26.25
CA ALA A 337 -13.96 19.18 27.14
C ALA A 337 -15.18 18.97 28.06
N ASN A 338 -15.40 17.74 28.53
CA ASN A 338 -16.63 17.34 29.23
C ASN A 338 -16.88 18.05 30.57
N TYR A 339 -15.89 18.70 31.18
CA TYR A 339 -16.01 19.25 32.54
C TYR A 339 -15.50 20.69 32.73
N ASP A 340 -14.70 21.25 31.82
CA ASP A 340 -14.31 22.67 31.84
C ASP A 340 -14.02 23.22 30.44
N ASN A 341 -14.36 24.50 30.23
CA ASN A 341 -14.02 25.25 29.01
C ASN A 341 -12.55 25.67 29.05
N ILE A 342 -11.64 24.79 28.61
CA ILE A 342 -10.22 25.11 28.48
C ILE A 342 -10.03 26.03 27.26
N ARG A 343 -9.41 27.18 27.47
CA ARG A 343 -9.01 28.08 26.39
C ARG A 343 -7.67 27.60 25.84
N GLN A 344 -7.56 27.42 24.53
CA GLN A 344 -6.27 27.14 23.93
C GLN A 344 -5.34 28.35 24.09
N ASP A 345 -4.05 28.08 24.15
CA ASP A 345 -3.03 29.13 24.17
C ASP A 345 -2.95 29.81 22.80
N GLU A 346 -2.62 31.09 22.81
CA GLU A 346 -2.45 31.90 21.62
C GLU A 346 -0.97 32.27 21.50
N LYS A 347 -0.38 31.94 20.35
CA LYS A 347 1.05 32.07 20.10
C LYS A 347 1.31 32.76 18.76
N SER A 348 2.32 33.61 18.73
CA SER A 348 2.86 34.28 17.55
C SER A 348 4.25 33.74 17.23
N LEU A 349 4.61 33.74 15.95
CA LEU A 349 5.99 33.50 15.53
C LEU A 349 6.83 34.72 15.90
N SER A 350 8.05 34.52 16.39
CA SER A 350 9.02 35.59 16.66
C SER A 350 10.31 35.36 15.87
N LEU A 351 10.67 36.38 15.10
CA LEU A 351 11.87 36.45 14.29
C LEU A 351 12.86 37.41 14.95
N LYS A 352 13.80 36.86 15.73
CA LYS A 352 14.88 37.63 16.36
C LYS A 352 16.05 37.70 15.39
N PHE A 353 16.40 38.90 14.94
CA PHE A 353 17.47 39.10 13.97
C PHE A 353 18.62 39.93 14.54
N GLU A 354 19.85 39.58 14.17
CA GLU A 354 21.07 40.27 14.55
C GLU A 354 22.05 40.33 13.37
N GLY A 355 22.43 41.54 12.98
CA GLY A 355 23.40 41.75 11.89
C GLY A 355 22.79 41.87 10.48
N LEU A 356 21.49 42.17 10.37
CA LEU A 356 20.78 42.30 9.08
C LEU A 356 21.19 43.58 8.34
N LYS A 357 21.62 43.49 7.07
CA LYS A 357 22.07 44.61 6.22
C LYS A 357 21.52 44.51 4.80
N ASP A 358 21.65 45.57 4.00
CA ASP A 358 21.15 45.70 2.61
C ASP A 358 21.47 44.52 1.68
N SER A 359 22.62 43.87 1.86
CA SER A 359 23.02 42.73 1.04
C SER A 359 22.46 41.37 1.52
N CYS A 360 21.51 41.38 2.47
CA CYS A 360 21.05 40.18 3.16
C CYS A 360 19.52 40.13 3.30
N PHE A 361 18.98 38.92 3.34
CA PHE A 361 17.63 38.67 3.84
C PHE A 361 17.64 37.50 4.81
N ALA A 362 16.73 37.56 5.78
CA ALA A 362 16.51 36.50 6.74
C ALA A 362 15.04 36.10 6.70
N SER A 363 14.76 34.84 6.42
CA SER A 363 13.41 34.37 6.18
C SER A 363 13.14 33.04 6.84
N VAL A 364 11.86 32.72 6.91
CA VAL A 364 11.36 31.42 7.31
C VAL A 364 10.33 30.95 6.30
N TYR A 365 10.35 29.67 5.97
CA TYR A 365 9.39 29.11 5.03
C TYR A 365 8.65 27.90 5.60
N LYS A 366 7.45 27.72 5.10
CA LYS A 366 6.59 26.57 5.37
C LYS A 366 6.11 25.99 4.06
N LEU A 367 6.33 24.69 3.89
CA LEU A 367 5.81 23.95 2.74
C LEU A 367 4.31 23.70 2.91
N THR A 368 3.54 23.89 1.84
CA THR A 368 2.09 23.75 1.82
C THR A 368 1.60 23.32 0.43
N SER A 369 0.33 22.95 0.32
CA SER A 369 -0.35 22.70 -0.97
C SER A 369 -1.66 23.48 -1.00
N PHE A 370 -1.56 24.77 -0.70
CA PHE A 370 -2.70 25.67 -0.56
C PHE A 370 -3.12 26.25 -1.91
N ASP A 371 -4.43 26.27 -2.17
CA ASP A 371 -5.04 26.91 -3.34
C ASP A 371 -5.70 28.23 -2.90
N ALA A 372 -5.10 29.34 -3.32
CA ALA A 372 -5.54 30.68 -2.92
C ALA A 372 -6.62 31.27 -3.86
N ARG A 373 -7.00 30.60 -4.96
CA ARG A 373 -7.82 31.19 -6.05
C ARG A 373 -9.25 31.56 -5.66
N LEU A 374 -9.79 30.91 -4.64
CA LEU A 374 -11.15 31.14 -4.17
C LEU A 374 -11.25 32.22 -3.10
N PHE A 375 -10.11 32.74 -2.65
CA PHE A 375 -10.02 33.78 -1.63
C PHE A 375 -9.71 35.13 -2.27
N LYS A 376 -10.21 36.20 -1.66
CA LYS A 376 -10.01 37.58 -2.14
C LYS A 376 -8.76 38.20 -1.55
N LYS A 377 -8.49 37.92 -0.26
CA LYS A 377 -7.42 38.57 0.49
C LYS A 377 -6.60 37.58 1.31
N LEU A 378 -5.33 37.90 1.50
CA LEU A 378 -4.43 37.27 2.46
C LEU A 378 -4.10 38.31 3.54
N GLN A 379 -4.28 37.94 4.80
CA GLN A 379 -4.10 38.80 5.95
C GLN A 379 -3.05 38.26 6.90
N LEU A 380 -2.26 39.15 7.49
CA LEU A 380 -1.21 38.84 8.44
C LEU A 380 -1.01 40.04 9.39
N PHE A 381 -0.84 39.78 10.68
CA PHE A 381 -0.43 40.80 11.64
C PHE A 381 1.07 40.74 11.85
N ALA A 382 1.71 41.91 11.88
CA ALA A 382 3.11 42.05 12.21
C ALA A 382 3.33 43.08 13.33
N HIS A 383 4.27 42.77 14.21
CA HIS A 383 4.81 43.66 15.25
C HIS A 383 6.30 43.77 15.04
N ALA A 384 6.88 44.94 15.29
CA ALA A 384 8.33 45.14 15.23
C ALA A 384 8.80 45.91 16.46
N GLU A 385 9.85 45.40 17.09
CA GLU A 385 10.52 46.02 18.24
C GLU A 385 12.04 45.95 18.08
N SER A 386 12.74 46.97 18.59
CA SER A 386 14.19 47.00 18.65
C SER A 386 14.62 47.81 19.87
N GLU A 387 15.70 47.37 20.51
CA GLU A 387 16.38 48.14 21.57
C GLU A 387 17.26 49.26 20.99
N MET A 388 17.51 49.23 19.67
CA MET A 388 18.20 50.29 18.96
C MET A 388 17.19 51.34 18.48
N ASP A 389 17.64 52.59 18.37
CA ASP A 389 16.84 53.69 17.83
C ASP A 389 16.72 53.54 16.30
N LEU A 390 15.75 52.73 15.86
CA LEU A 390 15.43 52.49 14.45
C LEU A 390 14.31 53.43 14.00
N ASN A 391 14.47 54.05 12.84
CA ASN A 391 13.40 54.88 12.28
C ASN A 391 12.33 54.01 11.63
N ASP A 392 11.13 54.55 11.53
CA ASP A 392 10.08 53.97 10.69
C ASP A 392 10.61 53.78 9.26
N ARG A 393 10.30 52.62 8.65
CA ARG A 393 10.72 52.20 7.30
C ARG A 393 12.19 51.79 7.13
N ASP A 394 12.94 51.59 8.21
CA ASP A 394 14.30 50.99 8.15
C ASP A 394 14.27 49.46 7.93
N LEU A 395 13.15 48.81 8.30
CA LEU A 395 12.95 47.36 8.18
C LEU A 395 11.73 47.07 7.30
N TYR A 396 11.84 46.06 6.44
CA TYR A 396 10.77 45.61 5.54
C TYR A 396 10.44 44.14 5.81
N LEU A 397 9.15 43.85 5.89
CA LEU A 397 8.62 42.49 5.92
C LEU A 397 8.18 42.12 4.50
N PHE A 398 8.64 40.97 4.00
CA PHE A 398 8.17 40.41 2.75
C PHE A 398 7.53 39.05 2.94
N ILE A 399 6.52 38.75 2.11
CA ILE A 399 5.91 37.42 2.00
C ILE A 399 6.00 36.95 0.56
N ARG A 400 6.52 35.73 0.37
CA ARG A 400 6.65 35.06 -0.94
C ARG A 400 5.71 33.86 -1.02
N LEU A 401 5.00 33.79 -2.14
CA LEU A 401 4.03 32.73 -2.48
C LEU A 401 4.38 32.17 -3.85
N GLY A 402 4.68 30.87 -3.95
CA GLY A 402 5.14 30.34 -5.22
C GLY A 402 5.28 28.82 -5.30
N LYS A 403 5.78 28.36 -6.45
CA LYS A 403 6.22 26.97 -6.65
C LYS A 403 7.60 26.75 -6.03
N ASP A 404 8.40 27.80 -6.01
CA ASP A 404 9.72 27.91 -5.40
C ASP A 404 9.88 29.37 -4.90
N PHE A 405 11.00 29.65 -4.24
CA PHE A 405 11.31 30.95 -3.65
C PHE A 405 12.37 31.75 -4.43
N THR A 406 12.93 31.16 -5.49
CA THR A 406 14.06 31.73 -6.23
C THR A 406 13.68 32.23 -7.62
N ASP A 407 12.85 31.49 -8.35
CA ASP A 407 12.57 31.73 -9.76
C ASP A 407 11.10 31.99 -10.06
N ASN A 408 10.16 31.39 -9.32
CA ASN A 408 8.72 31.40 -9.57
C ASN A 408 7.91 31.75 -8.32
N TYR A 409 7.90 33.02 -7.96
CA TYR A 409 7.19 33.54 -6.79
C TYR A 409 6.50 34.88 -7.04
N TYR A 410 5.41 35.09 -6.30
CA TYR A 410 4.83 36.39 -6.00
C TYR A 410 5.39 36.88 -4.67
N GLU A 411 5.82 38.14 -4.59
CA GLU A 411 6.32 38.76 -3.36
C GLU A 411 5.50 40.00 -3.03
N TYR A 412 5.12 40.17 -1.77
CA TYR A 412 4.56 41.41 -1.25
C TYR A 412 5.45 41.91 -0.12
N GLU A 413 5.95 43.13 -0.26
CA GLU A 413 6.90 43.76 0.67
C GLU A 413 6.26 45.02 1.29
N ILE A 414 6.34 45.16 2.62
CA ILE A 414 5.80 46.31 3.36
C ILE A 414 6.85 46.87 4.32
N PRO A 415 7.04 48.20 4.40
CA PRO A 415 7.89 48.80 5.42
C PRO A 415 7.21 48.71 6.79
N LEU A 416 7.95 48.26 7.80
CA LEU A 416 7.47 48.15 9.17
C LEU A 416 7.65 49.48 9.93
N LYS A 417 6.66 49.78 10.76
CA LYS A 417 6.67 50.83 11.79
C LYS A 417 7.13 50.21 13.11
N MET A 418 8.05 50.86 13.80
CA MET A 418 8.57 50.37 15.07
C MET A 418 7.61 50.71 16.22
N SER A 419 7.52 49.83 17.21
CA SER A 419 6.68 50.07 18.39
C SER A 419 7.40 50.95 19.42
N ASP A 420 6.67 51.87 20.04
CA ASP A 420 7.25 52.80 21.02
C ASP A 420 7.35 52.13 22.40
N ILE A 421 8.57 51.86 22.85
CA ILE A 421 8.83 51.25 24.17
C ILE A 421 8.31 52.15 25.30
N ALA A 422 8.36 53.48 25.15
CA ALA A 422 7.90 54.43 26.18
C ALA A 422 6.37 54.47 26.29
N ALA A 423 5.64 54.20 25.20
CA ALA A 423 4.17 54.13 25.19
C ALA A 423 3.64 52.88 25.91
N GLY A 424 4.49 51.87 26.14
CA GLY A 424 4.18 50.68 26.91
C GLY A 424 3.20 49.72 26.24
N LYS A 425 2.63 48.82 27.05
CA LYS A 425 1.84 47.67 26.62
C LYS A 425 0.40 48.06 26.26
N THR A 426 0.17 48.55 25.04
CA THR A 426 -1.17 48.81 24.47
C THR A 426 -1.38 48.08 23.15
N VAL A 427 -2.64 47.75 22.82
CA VAL A 427 -2.98 46.97 21.60
C VAL A 427 -2.53 47.70 20.34
N ASP A 428 -2.79 49.00 20.24
CA ASP A 428 -2.49 49.81 19.05
C ASP A 428 -0.98 50.06 18.88
N ASN A 429 -0.20 49.96 19.96
CA ASN A 429 1.26 50.07 19.91
C ASN A 429 1.93 48.75 19.49
N ILE A 430 1.47 47.61 20.00
CA ILE A 430 2.02 46.28 19.66
C ILE A 430 1.54 45.82 18.28
N TRP A 431 0.30 46.13 17.91
CA TRP A 431 -0.24 45.78 16.60
C TRP A 431 -0.67 47.04 15.84
N PRO A 432 0.28 47.87 15.36
CA PRO A 432 -0.05 49.06 14.57
C PRO A 432 -0.84 48.69 13.31
N GLU A 433 -1.84 49.50 12.96
CA GLU A 433 -2.61 49.28 11.73
C GLU A 433 -1.74 49.40 10.46
N GLU A 434 -0.63 50.15 10.53
CA GLU A 434 0.33 50.29 9.44
C GLU A 434 1.17 49.03 9.18
N ASN A 435 1.29 48.14 10.17
CA ASN A 435 1.97 46.84 10.07
C ASN A 435 0.99 45.69 9.77
N PHE A 436 -0.29 45.98 9.57
CA PHE A 436 -1.27 44.98 9.17
C PHE A 436 -1.23 44.77 7.65
N LEU A 437 -0.92 43.54 7.22
CA LEU A 437 -0.90 43.19 5.80
C LEU A 437 -2.30 42.74 5.40
N ASP A 438 -2.94 43.48 4.49
CA ASP A 438 -4.23 43.13 3.88
C ASP A 438 -4.08 43.03 2.34
N ILE A 439 -3.45 41.95 1.89
CA ILE A 439 -3.05 41.77 0.49
C ILE A 439 -4.24 41.32 -0.34
N VAL A 440 -4.62 42.07 -1.37
CA VAL A 440 -5.64 41.66 -2.32
C VAL A 440 -5.00 40.72 -3.35
N LEU A 441 -5.39 39.44 -3.34
CA LEU A 441 -4.79 38.40 -4.18
C LEU A 441 -4.95 38.66 -5.69
N LYS A 442 -5.99 39.39 -6.06
CA LYS A 442 -6.23 39.80 -7.45
C LYS A 442 -5.10 40.68 -7.99
N ASP A 443 -4.46 41.48 -7.15
CA ASP A 443 -3.42 42.40 -7.58
C ASP A 443 -2.19 41.66 -8.12
N PHE A 444 -1.89 40.48 -7.57
CA PHE A 444 -0.87 39.58 -8.12
C PHE A 444 -1.23 39.10 -9.54
N THR A 445 -2.47 38.71 -9.76
CA THR A 445 -2.93 38.29 -11.10
C THR A 445 -2.94 39.46 -12.09
N ASP A 446 -3.33 40.65 -11.64
CA ASP A 446 -3.33 41.85 -12.48
C ASP A 446 -1.89 42.30 -12.81
N LEU A 447 -0.95 42.18 -11.85
CA LEU A 447 0.49 42.41 -12.07
C LEU A 447 1.07 41.43 -13.11
N LYS A 448 0.70 40.14 -13.03
CA LYS A 448 1.09 39.12 -14.00
C LYS A 448 0.55 39.44 -15.39
N LEU A 449 -0.70 39.89 -15.50
CA LEU A 449 -1.31 40.30 -16.77
C LEU A 449 -0.63 41.53 -17.37
N GLU A 450 -0.32 42.53 -16.55
CA GLU A 450 0.38 43.75 -16.98
C GLU A 450 1.79 43.42 -17.52
N ARG A 451 2.54 42.58 -16.79
CA ARG A 451 3.84 42.07 -17.23
C ARG A 451 3.75 41.32 -18.56
N ASN A 452 2.80 40.39 -18.69
CA ASN A 452 2.62 39.58 -19.90
C ASN A 452 2.26 40.46 -21.10
N LYS A 453 1.40 41.47 -20.90
CA LYS A 453 1.05 42.46 -21.94
C LYS A 453 2.27 43.25 -22.42
N ASN A 454 3.17 43.60 -21.51
CA ASN A 454 4.40 44.35 -21.77
C ASN A 454 5.57 43.47 -22.28
N ASN A 455 5.40 42.14 -22.43
CA ASN A 455 6.43 41.18 -22.88
C ASN A 455 7.75 41.25 -22.07
N ILE A 456 7.66 41.49 -20.76
CA ILE A 456 8.85 41.51 -19.90
C ILE A 456 9.36 40.06 -19.69
N PRO A 457 10.68 39.79 -19.83
CA PRO A 457 11.23 38.45 -19.63
C PRO A 457 10.93 37.86 -18.25
N LEU A 458 10.66 36.55 -18.19
CA LEU A 458 10.33 35.85 -16.94
C LEU A 458 11.46 35.86 -15.90
N SER A 459 12.71 36.08 -16.32
CA SER A 459 13.87 36.17 -15.42
C SER A 459 13.98 37.49 -14.67
N GLN A 460 13.29 38.55 -15.13
CA GLN A 460 13.33 39.87 -14.52
C GLN A 460 12.21 40.03 -13.48
N ILE A 461 12.53 40.68 -12.36
CA ILE A 461 11.53 41.05 -11.35
C ILE A 461 10.72 42.23 -11.88
N TYR A 462 9.40 42.06 -11.96
CA TYR A 462 8.48 43.14 -12.27
C TYR A 462 7.75 43.55 -11.00
N TYR A 463 7.62 44.86 -10.74
CA TYR A 463 7.05 45.37 -9.50
C TYR A 463 6.11 46.53 -9.72
N LYS A 464 5.20 46.73 -8.76
CA LYS A 464 4.23 47.83 -8.72
C LYS A 464 3.90 48.15 -7.27
N ASN A 465 3.66 49.42 -6.98
CA ASN A 465 3.17 49.83 -5.66
C ASN A 465 1.70 49.41 -5.49
N ASP A 466 1.38 48.94 -4.29
CA ASP A 466 0.01 48.65 -3.90
C ASP A 466 -0.82 49.95 -3.87
N ILE A 467 -1.96 49.93 -4.55
CA ILE A 467 -2.91 51.04 -4.64
C ILE A 467 -4.09 50.89 -3.68
N HIS A 468 -4.28 49.70 -3.11
CA HIS A 468 -5.40 49.33 -2.26
C HIS A 468 -5.09 49.49 -0.76
N ASN A 469 -3.83 49.36 -0.36
CA ASN A 469 -3.41 49.72 1.00
C ASN A 469 -3.18 51.23 1.13
N THR A 470 -4.20 51.94 1.63
CA THR A 470 -4.17 53.40 1.80
C THR A 470 -3.42 53.87 3.04
N LYS A 471 -3.07 52.96 3.96
CA LYS A 471 -2.45 53.31 5.25
C LYS A 471 -0.92 53.19 5.19
N ASN A 472 -0.40 52.17 4.52
CA ASN A 472 1.03 51.98 4.31
C ASN A 472 1.26 51.26 2.96
N ALA A 473 1.73 51.99 1.95
CA ALA A 473 1.86 51.46 0.60
C ALA A 473 2.94 50.37 0.53
N GLY A 474 2.52 49.13 0.32
CA GLY A 474 3.40 47.99 0.03
C GLY A 474 3.84 47.95 -1.43
N THR A 475 4.79 47.07 -1.75
CA THR A 475 5.28 46.81 -3.10
C THR A 475 4.98 45.36 -3.47
N LEU A 476 4.24 45.17 -4.57
CA LEU A 476 4.00 43.86 -5.19
C LEU A 476 5.12 43.57 -6.19
N LYS A 477 5.74 42.39 -6.13
CA LYS A 477 6.75 41.93 -7.08
C LYS A 477 6.39 40.54 -7.63
N ILE A 478 6.81 40.26 -8.87
CA ILE A 478 6.64 38.95 -9.53
C ILE A 478 7.94 38.57 -10.25
N LYS A 479 8.36 37.31 -10.10
CA LYS A 479 9.46 36.68 -10.85
C LYS A 479 9.02 35.31 -11.38
N GLY A 480 9.40 34.95 -12.60
CA GLY A 480 9.05 33.68 -13.25
C GLY A 480 7.57 33.52 -13.55
N ASN A 481 7.05 32.30 -13.51
CA ASN A 481 5.61 32.04 -13.73
C ASN A 481 4.94 31.37 -12.52
N PRO A 482 4.80 32.10 -11.39
CA PRO A 482 4.13 31.60 -10.20
C PRO A 482 2.63 31.39 -10.46
N SER A 483 1.99 30.64 -9.55
CA SER A 483 0.55 30.42 -9.58
C SER A 483 -0.06 30.37 -8.20
N LEU A 484 -1.14 31.13 -8.00
CA LEU A 484 -1.97 31.10 -6.80
C LEU A 484 -2.79 29.81 -6.65
N GLY A 485 -2.99 29.06 -7.74
CA GLY A 485 -3.66 27.75 -7.71
C GLY A 485 -2.77 26.60 -7.27
N TYR A 486 -1.46 26.84 -7.17
CA TYR A 486 -0.49 25.82 -6.81
C TYR A 486 0.68 26.43 -6.05
N ILE A 487 0.43 26.79 -4.79
CA ILE A 487 1.42 27.33 -3.87
C ILE A 487 2.05 26.16 -3.12
N LYS A 488 3.33 25.89 -3.38
CA LYS A 488 4.12 24.83 -2.73
C LYS A 488 4.71 25.28 -1.39
N GLY A 489 4.89 26.58 -1.21
CA GLY A 489 5.50 27.13 -0.03
C GLY A 489 5.12 28.58 0.19
N ILE A 490 5.12 28.97 1.45
CA ILE A 490 4.98 30.35 1.91
C ILE A 490 6.27 30.68 2.64
N GLU A 491 6.95 31.73 2.22
CA GLU A 491 8.15 32.26 2.87
C GLU A 491 7.82 33.65 3.41
N ILE A 492 8.20 33.91 4.65
CA ILE A 492 8.05 35.21 5.29
C ILE A 492 9.44 35.62 5.75
N GLY A 493 9.88 36.81 5.36
CA GLY A 493 11.23 37.26 5.68
C GLY A 493 11.36 38.75 5.90
N LEU A 494 12.52 39.09 6.42
CA LEU A 494 12.93 40.44 6.78
C LEU A 494 14.06 40.87 5.85
N THR A 495 13.95 42.09 5.35
CA THR A 495 15.01 42.75 4.58
C THR A 495 15.14 44.21 5.02
N THR A 496 16.28 44.80 4.74
CA THR A 496 16.55 46.22 5.00
C THR A 496 17.29 46.77 3.80
N TYR A 497 17.20 48.08 3.57
CA TYR A 497 18.03 48.78 2.60
C TYR A 497 19.12 49.63 3.29
N GLN A 498 19.26 49.46 4.61
CA GLN A 498 20.29 50.14 5.40
C GLN A 498 21.62 49.39 5.30
N LYS A 499 22.71 50.17 5.20
CA LYS A 499 24.07 49.62 5.17
C LYS A 499 24.56 49.21 6.57
N THR A 500 23.97 49.80 7.61
CA THR A 500 24.28 49.49 9.01
C THR A 500 23.59 48.20 9.43
N PRO A 501 24.30 47.27 10.09
CA PRO A 501 23.68 46.06 10.60
C PRO A 501 22.60 46.37 11.64
N LEU A 502 21.39 45.84 11.42
CA LEU A 502 20.24 46.02 12.29
C LEU A 502 20.08 44.83 13.25
N LYS A 503 19.50 45.10 14.42
CA LYS A 503 19.12 44.13 15.45
C LYS A 503 17.71 44.43 15.93
N GLY A 504 16.89 43.40 16.12
CA GLY A 504 15.51 43.56 16.58
C GLY A 504 14.73 42.26 16.59
N GLU A 505 13.45 42.37 16.88
CA GLU A 505 12.51 41.25 16.95
C GLU A 505 11.22 41.62 16.21
N VAL A 506 10.74 40.71 15.36
CA VAL A 506 9.47 40.86 14.64
C VAL A 506 8.53 39.72 15.02
N TRP A 507 7.31 40.05 15.46
CA TRP A 507 6.29 39.04 15.69
C TRP A 507 5.33 38.96 14.51
N ILE A 508 5.01 37.74 14.10
CA ILE A 508 4.10 37.46 13.01
C ILE A 508 2.97 36.58 13.53
N ASN A 509 1.74 37.08 13.43
CA ASN A 509 0.57 36.37 13.94
C ASN A 509 -0.55 36.30 12.89
N GLU A 510 -1.37 35.25 12.99
CA GLU A 510 -2.65 35.10 12.28
C GLU A 510 -2.53 35.23 10.74
N LEU A 511 -1.72 34.36 10.12
CA LEU A 511 -1.71 34.19 8.67
C LEU A 511 -3.00 33.52 8.20
N ARG A 512 -3.89 34.30 7.60
CA ARG A 512 -5.22 33.82 7.19
C ARG A 512 -5.62 34.34 5.82
N VAL A 513 -6.52 33.62 5.17
CA VAL A 513 -7.17 34.04 3.94
C VAL A 513 -8.62 34.44 4.20
N VAL A 514 -9.07 35.51 3.57
CA VAL A 514 -10.38 36.12 3.83
C VAL A 514 -11.11 36.43 2.53
N GLY A 515 -12.44 36.37 2.62
CA GLY A 515 -13.35 36.76 1.54
C GLY A 515 -13.43 35.69 0.46
N LEU A 516 -14.35 34.76 0.60
CA LEU A 516 -14.58 33.75 -0.44
C LEU A 516 -15.26 34.37 -1.68
N GLU A 517 -14.96 33.84 -2.86
CA GLU A 517 -15.75 34.10 -4.06
C GLU A 517 -17.12 33.40 -3.97
N GLU A 518 -18.12 34.10 -3.46
CA GLU A 518 -19.50 33.60 -3.34
C GLU A 518 -20.27 33.76 -4.67
N LYS A 519 -19.91 32.98 -5.69
CA LYS A 519 -20.69 32.86 -6.93
C LYS A 519 -21.53 31.60 -6.90
N GLY A 520 -22.81 31.72 -7.23
CA GLY A 520 -23.70 30.57 -7.41
C GLY A 520 -23.41 29.84 -8.72
N GLY A 521 -23.66 28.54 -8.75
CA GLY A 521 -23.68 27.73 -9.97
C GLY A 521 -25.10 27.30 -10.32
N VAL A 522 -25.31 26.96 -11.59
CA VAL A 522 -26.56 26.39 -12.10
C VAL A 522 -26.23 25.05 -12.75
N ALA A 523 -27.07 24.06 -12.48
CA ALA A 523 -27.10 22.84 -13.27
C ALA A 523 -28.49 22.66 -13.88
N ALA A 524 -28.52 22.19 -15.12
CA ALA A 524 -29.74 21.85 -15.83
C ALA A 524 -29.56 20.45 -16.43
N THR A 525 -30.48 19.55 -16.10
CA THR A 525 -30.53 18.21 -16.68
C THR A 525 -31.87 18.05 -17.40
N ALA A 526 -31.81 17.60 -18.65
CA ALA A 526 -32.97 17.36 -19.49
C ALA A 526 -32.84 15.98 -20.10
N ASN A 527 -33.76 15.09 -19.74
CA ASN A 527 -33.81 13.72 -20.26
C ASN A 527 -35.13 13.53 -21.01
N LEU A 528 -35.04 13.05 -22.24
CA LEU A 528 -36.17 12.72 -23.10
C LEU A 528 -36.09 11.25 -23.47
N ASP A 529 -37.04 10.45 -22.99
CA ASP A 529 -37.17 9.03 -23.33
C ASP A 529 -38.43 8.81 -24.17
N VAL A 530 -38.26 8.47 -25.45
CA VAL A 530 -39.35 8.16 -26.37
C VAL A 530 -39.37 6.67 -26.66
N LYS A 531 -40.44 5.98 -26.25
CA LYS A 531 -40.66 4.56 -26.55
C LYS A 531 -41.63 4.39 -27.72
N MET A 532 -41.16 3.79 -28.80
CA MET A 532 -41.92 3.46 -29.99
C MET A 532 -42.36 1.98 -29.94
N ALA A 533 -43.21 1.62 -28.98
CA ALA A 533 -43.79 0.28 -28.78
C ALA A 533 -42.86 -0.89 -29.21
N ASP A 534 -43.19 -1.58 -30.31
CA ASP A 534 -42.46 -2.75 -30.84
C ASP A 534 -41.27 -2.40 -31.75
N LEU A 535 -41.09 -1.13 -32.12
CA LEU A 535 -40.08 -0.64 -33.06
C LEU A 535 -38.78 -0.25 -32.35
N GLY A 536 -38.82 0.37 -31.16
CA GLY A 536 -37.59 0.82 -30.52
C GLY A 536 -37.75 1.93 -29.47
N SER A 537 -36.64 2.53 -29.08
CA SER A 537 -36.58 3.69 -28.20
C SER A 537 -35.56 4.72 -28.69
N PHE A 538 -35.82 5.98 -28.40
CA PHE A 538 -34.90 7.10 -28.57
C PHE A 538 -34.73 7.77 -27.22
N ASN A 539 -33.50 7.91 -26.75
CA ASN A 539 -33.19 8.61 -25.52
C ASN A 539 -32.26 9.78 -25.85
N ALA A 540 -32.57 10.97 -25.34
CA ALA A 540 -31.71 12.13 -25.41
C ALA A 540 -31.49 12.66 -24.00
N ALA A 541 -30.23 12.74 -23.58
CA ALA A 541 -29.82 13.33 -22.31
C ALA A 541 -28.99 14.58 -22.60
N PHE A 542 -29.31 15.67 -21.91
CA PHE A 542 -28.56 16.91 -21.94
C PHE A 542 -28.29 17.33 -20.51
N ASN A 543 -27.02 17.48 -20.15
CA ASN A 543 -26.61 18.00 -18.86
C ASN A 543 -25.75 19.24 -19.07
N TYR A 544 -26.08 20.29 -18.35
CA TYR A 544 -25.29 21.50 -18.27
C TYR A 544 -24.97 21.77 -16.82
N MET A 545 -23.71 22.03 -16.51
CA MET A 545 -23.25 22.42 -15.19
C MET A 545 -22.33 23.63 -15.35
N SER A 546 -22.69 24.76 -14.73
CA SER A 546 -21.83 25.94 -14.71
C SER A 546 -20.73 25.80 -13.65
N VAL A 547 -19.70 26.63 -13.76
CA VAL A 547 -18.67 26.79 -12.73
C VAL A 547 -19.33 27.14 -11.38
N GLY A 548 -18.84 26.53 -10.30
CA GLY A 548 -19.29 26.76 -8.92
C GLY A 548 -20.49 25.93 -8.47
N PHE A 549 -21.08 25.10 -9.34
CA PHE A 549 -22.11 24.14 -8.94
C PHE A 549 -21.47 22.94 -8.22
N GLY A 550 -22.17 22.41 -7.23
CA GLY A 550 -21.71 21.32 -6.37
C GLY A 550 -22.79 20.88 -5.39
N ALA A 551 -22.54 19.82 -4.63
CA ALA A 551 -23.46 19.34 -3.60
C ALA A 551 -23.47 20.26 -2.36
N LEU A 552 -24.49 20.11 -1.48
CA LEU A 552 -24.63 20.97 -0.28
C LEU A 552 -23.57 20.70 0.79
N ASP A 553 -23.04 19.48 0.84
CA ASP A 553 -21.98 19.01 1.73
C ASP A 553 -20.56 19.31 1.21
N GLU A 554 -20.43 19.65 -0.07
CA GLU A 554 -19.15 20.06 -0.66
C GLU A 554 -18.70 21.42 -0.13
N LYS A 555 -17.46 21.47 0.38
CA LYS A 555 -16.80 22.73 0.71
C LYS A 555 -16.64 23.57 -0.55
N LEU A 556 -16.57 24.90 -0.41
CA LEU A 556 -16.42 25.79 -1.57
C LEU A 556 -15.21 25.42 -2.45
N ALA A 557 -14.11 24.99 -1.83
CA ALA A 557 -12.90 24.53 -2.52
C ALA A 557 -13.04 23.20 -3.28
N GLN A 558 -14.11 22.43 -3.04
CA GLN A 558 -14.40 21.16 -3.70
C GLN A 558 -15.39 21.31 -4.86
N ARG A 559 -16.04 22.47 -5.00
CA ARG A 559 -17.02 22.71 -6.07
C ARG A 559 -16.35 22.79 -7.43
N SER A 560 -17.10 22.47 -8.49
CA SER A 560 -16.55 22.45 -9.85
C SER A 560 -15.97 23.79 -10.26
N LEU A 561 -14.71 23.80 -10.70
CA LEU A 561 -14.08 24.95 -11.37
C LEU A 561 -14.28 24.94 -12.89
N ASP A 562 -15.04 23.96 -13.38
CA ASP A 562 -15.23 23.67 -14.78
C ASP A 562 -16.70 23.82 -15.16
N GLU A 563 -16.96 24.42 -16.32
CA GLU A 563 -18.25 24.35 -17.00
C GLU A 563 -18.28 23.04 -17.81
N VAL A 564 -19.30 22.22 -17.57
CA VAL A 564 -19.47 20.92 -18.23
C VAL A 564 -20.76 20.95 -19.04
N ILE A 565 -20.64 20.63 -20.32
CA ILE A 565 -21.75 20.46 -21.25
C ILE A 565 -21.70 19.03 -21.77
N ASP A 566 -22.67 18.23 -21.38
CA ASP A 566 -22.86 16.88 -21.86
C ASP A 566 -24.12 16.80 -22.70
N TYR A 567 -24.02 16.17 -23.85
CA TYR A 567 -25.19 15.73 -24.59
C TYR A 567 -24.98 14.32 -25.11
N ASP A 568 -25.97 13.46 -24.92
CA ASP A 568 -25.97 12.06 -25.34
C ASP A 568 -27.27 11.75 -26.06
N LEU A 569 -27.17 11.39 -27.33
CA LEU A 569 -28.29 10.97 -28.16
C LEU A 569 -28.12 9.48 -28.46
N SER A 570 -29.02 8.65 -27.96
CA SER A 570 -29.01 7.21 -28.23
C SER A 570 -30.33 6.75 -28.84
N THR A 571 -30.26 5.83 -29.78
CA THR A 571 -31.44 5.19 -30.37
C THR A 571 -31.22 3.69 -30.48
N SER A 572 -32.26 2.93 -30.18
CA SER A 572 -32.30 1.48 -30.30
C SER A 572 -33.51 1.11 -31.14
N LEU A 573 -33.28 0.56 -32.33
CA LEU A 573 -34.29 0.25 -33.33
C LEU A 573 -34.30 -1.24 -33.66
N GLN A 574 -35.46 -1.87 -33.62
CA GLN A 574 -35.68 -3.23 -34.07
C GLN A 574 -36.08 -3.25 -35.55
N ILE A 575 -35.09 -3.09 -36.43
CA ILE A 575 -35.29 -3.11 -37.90
C ILE A 575 -35.90 -4.45 -38.36
N GLY A 576 -35.69 -5.53 -37.59
CA GLY A 576 -36.31 -6.84 -37.82
C GLY A 576 -37.85 -6.80 -37.96
N ARG A 577 -38.53 -5.79 -37.39
CA ARG A 577 -39.99 -5.65 -37.50
C ARG A 577 -40.47 -5.21 -38.90
N PHE A 578 -39.61 -4.64 -39.74
CA PHE A 578 -39.98 -4.24 -41.11
C PHE A 578 -40.03 -5.43 -42.09
N PHE A 579 -39.47 -6.58 -41.70
CA PHE A 579 -39.55 -7.80 -42.51
C PHE A 579 -40.85 -8.58 -42.24
N PRO A 580 -41.35 -9.38 -43.20
CA PRO A 580 -42.51 -10.24 -42.98
C PRO A 580 -42.36 -11.10 -41.72
N LYS A 581 -43.43 -11.20 -40.90
CA LYS A 581 -43.46 -12.01 -39.66
C LYS A 581 -43.09 -13.48 -39.88
N ASP A 582 -43.16 -13.96 -41.12
CA ASP A 582 -42.78 -15.32 -41.50
C ASP A 582 -41.29 -15.56 -41.63
N TRP A 583 -40.49 -14.50 -41.79
CA TRP A 583 -39.03 -14.63 -41.86
C TRP A 583 -38.40 -14.67 -40.47
N GLY A 584 -39.06 -14.14 -39.44
CA GLY A 584 -38.59 -14.21 -38.05
C GLY A 584 -37.22 -13.57 -37.81
N VAL A 585 -36.86 -12.54 -38.59
CA VAL A 585 -35.58 -11.84 -38.50
C VAL A 585 -35.51 -10.98 -37.24
N ASN A 586 -34.45 -11.14 -36.47
CA ASN A 586 -34.07 -10.30 -35.34
C ASN A 586 -32.91 -9.40 -35.76
N LEU A 587 -33.13 -8.10 -35.79
CA LEU A 587 -32.12 -7.12 -36.19
C LEU A 587 -32.26 -5.86 -35.33
N PRO A 588 -31.71 -5.87 -34.10
CA PRO A 588 -31.62 -4.69 -33.25
C PRO A 588 -30.39 -3.86 -33.63
N VAL A 589 -30.60 -2.58 -33.92
CA VAL A 589 -29.57 -1.60 -34.23
C VAL A 589 -29.58 -0.54 -33.14
N TYR A 590 -28.43 -0.36 -32.49
CA TYR A 590 -28.18 0.69 -31.52
C TYR A 590 -27.24 1.72 -32.13
N MET A 591 -27.56 3.01 -31.99
CA MET A 591 -26.72 4.12 -32.42
C MET A 591 -26.60 5.11 -31.27
N GLN A 592 -25.42 5.69 -31.09
CA GLN A 592 -25.17 6.70 -30.08
C GLN A 592 -24.27 7.80 -30.63
N TYR A 593 -24.59 9.04 -30.28
CA TYR A 593 -23.75 10.20 -30.48
C TYR A 593 -23.72 10.98 -29.16
N GLY A 594 -22.57 10.91 -28.47
CA GLY A 594 -22.33 11.63 -27.23
C GLY A 594 -21.18 12.61 -27.39
N GLN A 595 -21.28 13.77 -26.76
CA GLN A 595 -20.16 14.68 -26.60
C GLN A 595 -20.17 15.30 -25.20
N THR A 596 -19.00 15.33 -24.59
CA THR A 596 -18.70 16.03 -23.35
C THR A 596 -17.73 17.15 -23.67
N ILE A 597 -18.10 18.38 -23.33
CA ILE A 597 -17.25 19.56 -23.44
C ILE A 597 -17.04 20.10 -22.03
N LYS A 598 -15.79 20.11 -21.60
CA LYS A 598 -15.35 20.64 -20.31
C LYS A 598 -14.51 21.89 -20.55
N LYS A 599 -15.01 23.04 -20.07
CA LYS A 599 -14.34 24.33 -20.16
C LYS A 599 -13.88 24.76 -18.76
N PRO A 600 -12.58 24.68 -18.44
CA PRO A 600 -12.07 25.14 -17.16
C PRO A 600 -12.16 26.67 -17.07
N LYS A 601 -12.47 27.20 -15.87
CA LYS A 601 -12.44 28.66 -15.62
C LYS A 601 -11.02 29.22 -15.76
N TYR A 602 -10.03 28.47 -15.28
CA TYR A 602 -8.61 28.84 -15.27
C TYR A 602 -7.83 28.12 -16.38
N ASP A 603 -6.78 28.75 -16.90
CA ASP A 603 -5.89 28.13 -17.89
C ASP A 603 -5.12 26.96 -17.26
N SER A 604 -4.93 25.88 -18.02
CA SER A 604 -4.30 24.65 -17.50
C SER A 604 -2.79 24.79 -17.25
N TYR A 605 -2.14 25.76 -17.89
CA TYR A 605 -0.72 26.10 -17.68
C TYR A 605 -0.57 27.23 -16.65
N ASP A 606 -1.49 28.19 -16.67
CA ASP A 606 -1.58 29.30 -15.73
C ASP A 606 -2.80 29.16 -14.82
N LEU A 607 -2.67 28.34 -13.78
CA LEU A 607 -3.80 27.97 -12.92
C LEU A 607 -4.46 29.15 -12.18
N ASP A 608 -3.84 30.32 -12.16
CA ASP A 608 -4.30 31.56 -11.52
C ASP A 608 -4.96 32.57 -12.48
N LEU A 609 -4.75 32.44 -13.79
CA LEU A 609 -5.38 33.29 -14.80
C LEU A 609 -6.58 32.60 -15.43
N THR A 610 -7.66 33.34 -15.66
CA THR A 610 -8.82 32.80 -16.37
C THR A 610 -8.52 32.67 -17.86
N VAL A 611 -9.16 31.71 -18.54
CA VAL A 611 -9.02 31.53 -19.99
C VAL A 611 -9.37 32.82 -20.74
N ASP A 612 -10.42 33.53 -20.30
CA ASP A 612 -10.85 34.80 -20.88
C ASP A 612 -9.80 35.92 -20.73
N GLN A 613 -9.11 35.98 -19.58
CA GLN A 613 -8.02 36.94 -19.35
C GLN A 613 -6.83 36.65 -20.28
N ASN A 614 -6.42 35.39 -20.42
CA ASN A 614 -5.35 35.00 -21.35
C ASN A 614 -5.71 35.33 -22.80
N LEU A 615 -6.97 35.10 -23.21
CA LEU A 615 -7.47 35.47 -24.53
C LEU A 615 -7.47 36.98 -24.79
N ALA A 616 -7.64 37.80 -23.74
CA ALA A 616 -7.60 39.25 -23.82
C ALA A 616 -6.17 39.80 -23.98
N VAL A 617 -5.16 39.12 -23.41
CA VAL A 617 -3.75 39.51 -23.49
C VAL A 617 -3.08 39.04 -24.78
N ALA A 618 -3.54 37.92 -25.35
CA ALA A 618 -2.99 37.36 -26.59
C ALA A 618 -3.01 38.36 -27.76
N LYS A 619 -1.87 38.53 -28.44
CA LYS A 619 -1.67 39.57 -29.46
C LYS A 619 -2.03 39.08 -30.86
N THR A 620 -1.78 37.80 -31.17
CA THR A 620 -2.03 37.22 -32.51
C THR A 620 -3.31 36.39 -32.53
N ALA A 621 -3.91 36.23 -33.72
CA ALA A 621 -5.07 35.37 -33.91
C ALA A 621 -4.72 33.88 -33.70
N GLU A 622 -3.50 33.48 -34.07
CA GLU A 622 -2.96 32.13 -33.88
C GLU A 622 -2.80 31.78 -32.39
N GLU A 623 -2.28 32.70 -31.59
CA GLU A 623 -2.14 32.54 -30.14
C GLU A 623 -3.51 32.38 -29.47
N LYS A 624 -4.50 33.18 -29.87
CA LYS A 624 -5.89 33.06 -29.37
C LYS A 624 -6.51 31.72 -29.71
N GLN A 625 -6.27 31.21 -30.91
CA GLN A 625 -6.78 29.91 -31.34
C GLN A 625 -6.10 28.78 -30.57
N SER A 626 -4.78 28.86 -30.38
CA SER A 626 -4.01 27.91 -29.57
C SER A 626 -4.51 27.85 -28.12
N ILE A 627 -4.78 28.99 -27.49
CA ILE A 627 -5.34 29.07 -26.13
C ILE A 627 -6.72 28.40 -26.09
N LYS A 628 -7.63 28.70 -27.01
CA LYS A 628 -8.96 28.05 -27.03
C LYS A 628 -8.86 26.54 -27.23
N ASP A 629 -7.99 26.11 -28.13
CA ASP A 629 -7.85 24.70 -28.47
C ASP A 629 -7.22 23.90 -27.32
N ARG A 630 -6.28 24.49 -26.56
CA ARG A 630 -5.65 23.83 -25.40
C ARG A 630 -6.47 23.92 -24.12
N SER A 631 -7.31 24.94 -23.96
CA SER A 631 -8.09 25.11 -22.73
C SER A 631 -9.29 24.16 -22.65
N PHE A 632 -9.87 23.74 -23.77
CA PHE A 632 -11.08 22.91 -23.75
C PHE A 632 -10.76 21.42 -23.83
N ASP A 633 -11.29 20.67 -22.86
CA ASP A 633 -11.33 19.21 -22.91
C ASP A 633 -12.62 18.78 -23.61
N VAL A 634 -12.49 18.07 -24.73
CA VAL A 634 -13.62 17.62 -25.53
C VAL A 634 -13.47 16.16 -25.83
N MET A 635 -14.48 15.39 -25.46
CA MET A 635 -14.59 13.97 -25.78
C MET A 635 -15.86 13.74 -26.60
N THR A 636 -15.74 13.15 -27.78
CA THR A 636 -16.84 12.79 -28.65
C THR A 636 -16.86 11.29 -28.85
N VAL A 637 -18.01 10.65 -28.62
CA VAL A 637 -18.21 9.22 -28.81
C VAL A 637 -19.30 9.00 -29.85
N LYS A 638 -18.99 8.26 -30.91
CA LYS A 638 -19.93 7.80 -31.92
C LYS A 638 -19.96 6.29 -31.87
N SER A 639 -21.12 5.67 -31.67
CA SER A 639 -21.24 4.22 -31.74
C SER A 639 -22.38 3.74 -32.63
N LEU A 640 -22.15 2.63 -33.32
CA LEU A 640 -23.12 1.90 -34.12
C LEU A 640 -22.95 0.41 -33.78
N ASN A 641 -23.92 -0.16 -33.10
CA ASN A 641 -23.88 -1.52 -32.59
C ASN A 641 -25.10 -2.29 -33.09
N VAL A 642 -24.86 -3.28 -33.94
CA VAL A 642 -25.86 -4.24 -34.39
C VAL A 642 -25.55 -5.58 -33.73
N SER A 643 -26.36 -5.97 -32.75
CA SER A 643 -26.10 -7.18 -31.96
C SER A 643 -27.09 -8.30 -32.31
N ASN A 644 -26.67 -9.56 -32.14
CA ASN A 644 -27.58 -10.71 -32.21
C ASN A 644 -28.46 -10.77 -33.49
N ILE A 645 -27.90 -10.44 -34.65
CA ILE A 645 -28.57 -10.62 -35.93
C ILE A 645 -28.85 -12.11 -36.08
N SER A 646 -30.11 -12.51 -36.08
CA SER A 646 -30.49 -13.92 -36.12
C SER A 646 -31.83 -14.15 -36.80
N VAL A 647 -32.06 -15.38 -37.25
CA VAL A 647 -33.36 -15.81 -37.78
C VAL A 647 -33.99 -16.73 -36.75
N ASN A 648 -35.04 -16.27 -36.06
CA ASN A 648 -35.64 -16.98 -34.93
C ASN A 648 -36.72 -18.00 -35.34
N LYS A 649 -37.18 -17.97 -36.60
CA LYS A 649 -38.26 -18.83 -37.11
C LYS A 649 -37.66 -19.86 -38.08
N GLY A 650 -37.60 -21.13 -37.66
CA GLY A 650 -37.04 -22.25 -38.44
C GLY A 650 -36.74 -23.49 -37.59
N ASP A 651 -36.71 -24.69 -38.19
CA ASP A 651 -36.34 -25.92 -37.49
C ASP A 651 -34.82 -25.97 -37.26
N THR A 652 -34.38 -25.92 -36.01
CA THR A 652 -32.95 -26.01 -35.62
C THR A 652 -32.39 -27.43 -35.75
N LYS A 653 -33.20 -28.38 -36.23
CA LYS A 653 -32.83 -29.79 -36.42
C LYS A 653 -31.73 -30.01 -37.44
N TYR A 654 -31.57 -29.12 -38.43
CA TYR A 654 -30.54 -29.25 -39.46
C TYR A 654 -29.33 -28.37 -39.13
N PRO A 655 -28.09 -28.84 -39.33
CA PRO A 655 -26.90 -28.05 -39.01
C PRO A 655 -26.79 -26.79 -39.87
N TRP A 656 -27.21 -26.84 -41.15
CA TRP A 656 -27.20 -25.69 -42.06
C TRP A 656 -28.37 -24.71 -41.87
N ALA A 657 -29.21 -24.87 -40.84
CA ALA A 657 -30.33 -23.96 -40.61
C ALA A 657 -29.80 -22.56 -40.21
N PRO A 658 -30.27 -21.46 -40.85
CA PRO A 658 -29.88 -20.10 -40.48
C PRO A 658 -30.16 -19.75 -39.01
N ALA A 659 -31.14 -20.41 -38.39
CA ALA A 659 -31.47 -20.25 -36.98
C ALA A 659 -30.35 -20.67 -36.01
N ASN A 660 -29.36 -21.43 -36.49
CA ASN A 660 -28.18 -21.79 -35.70
C ASN A 660 -27.07 -20.73 -35.76
N MET A 661 -27.23 -19.67 -36.55
CA MET A 661 -26.24 -18.61 -36.77
C MET A 661 -26.70 -17.30 -36.12
N LYS A 662 -25.77 -16.60 -35.49
CA LYS A 662 -25.94 -15.20 -35.05
C LYS A 662 -24.76 -14.37 -35.49
N MET A 663 -25.01 -13.13 -35.88
CA MET A 663 -23.96 -12.19 -36.28
C MET A 663 -24.07 -10.90 -35.46
N GLY A 664 -22.96 -10.19 -35.30
CA GLY A 664 -22.94 -8.87 -34.69
C GLY A 664 -21.84 -8.01 -35.29
N TYR A 665 -22.10 -6.72 -35.39
CA TYR A 665 -21.15 -5.71 -35.84
C TYR A 665 -21.20 -4.53 -34.87
N PHE A 666 -20.05 -4.16 -34.33
CA PHE A 666 -19.90 -3.07 -33.37
C PHE A 666 -18.85 -2.11 -33.91
N TYR A 667 -19.19 -0.83 -33.92
CA TYR A 667 -18.32 0.25 -34.34
C TYR A 667 -18.40 1.34 -33.28
N THR A 668 -17.25 1.72 -32.72
CA THR A 668 -17.13 2.85 -31.81
C THR A 668 -15.98 3.71 -32.26
N ASN A 669 -16.23 5.01 -32.41
CA ASN A 669 -15.23 6.03 -32.64
C ASN A 669 -15.23 7.00 -31.46
N ARG A 670 -14.07 7.19 -30.84
CA ARG A 670 -13.86 8.11 -29.72
C ARG A 670 -12.80 9.10 -30.14
N ASN A 671 -13.18 10.38 -30.18
CA ASN A 671 -12.27 11.48 -30.43
C ASN A 671 -12.11 12.30 -29.16
N GLN A 672 -10.88 12.50 -28.70
CA GLN A 672 -10.55 13.29 -27.51
C GLN A 672 -9.53 14.37 -27.84
N LYS A 673 -9.68 15.54 -27.21
CA LYS A 673 -8.64 16.57 -27.12
C LYS A 673 -8.65 17.15 -25.72
N ASP A 674 -7.48 17.48 -25.19
CA ASP A 674 -7.30 18.07 -23.86
C ASP A 674 -6.08 19.02 -23.87
N PRO A 675 -5.66 19.63 -22.73
CA PRO A 675 -4.52 20.53 -22.69
C PRO A 675 -3.17 19.91 -23.10
N ILE A 676 -3.01 18.60 -22.98
CA ILE A 676 -1.76 17.88 -23.30
C ILE A 676 -1.88 17.21 -24.68
N ILE A 677 -3.04 16.64 -24.98
CA ILE A 677 -3.35 15.89 -26.19
C ILE A 677 -4.02 16.82 -27.20
N ARG A 678 -3.38 17.00 -28.37
CA ARG A 678 -3.92 17.80 -29.46
C ARG A 678 -5.14 17.13 -30.08
N ASN A 679 -5.02 15.82 -30.32
CA ASN A 679 -6.08 14.97 -30.84
C ASN A 679 -5.73 13.50 -30.56
N GLU A 680 -6.70 12.74 -30.08
CA GLU A 680 -6.65 11.28 -29.98
C GLU A 680 -7.89 10.72 -30.66
N ASP A 681 -7.69 9.98 -31.74
CA ASP A 681 -8.76 9.33 -32.50
C ASP A 681 -8.66 7.81 -32.34
N GLU A 682 -9.59 7.25 -31.59
CA GLU A 682 -9.73 5.82 -31.34
C GLU A 682 -10.90 5.26 -32.14
N THR A 683 -10.64 4.22 -32.92
CA THR A 683 -11.66 3.48 -33.66
C THR A 683 -11.59 2.00 -33.29
N ASP A 684 -12.67 1.48 -32.71
CA ASP A 684 -12.85 0.06 -32.39
C ASP A 684 -13.94 -0.54 -33.27
N GLN A 685 -13.57 -1.54 -34.06
CA GLN A 685 -14.47 -2.27 -34.94
C GLN A 685 -14.45 -3.75 -34.56
N LYS A 686 -15.62 -4.33 -34.33
CA LYS A 686 -15.75 -5.73 -33.94
C LYS A 686 -16.83 -6.43 -34.75
N LEU A 687 -16.46 -7.51 -35.41
CA LEU A 687 -17.35 -8.42 -36.13
C LEU A 687 -17.40 -9.76 -35.38
N THR A 688 -18.59 -10.21 -35.01
CA THR A 688 -18.81 -11.48 -34.32
C THR A 688 -19.72 -12.39 -35.15
N LEU A 689 -19.34 -13.66 -35.25
CA LEU A 689 -20.16 -14.71 -35.83
C LEU A 689 -20.22 -15.89 -34.86
N ASP A 690 -21.44 -16.25 -34.47
CA ASP A 690 -21.75 -17.36 -33.59
C ASP A 690 -22.51 -18.43 -34.37
N TYR A 691 -22.05 -19.66 -34.29
CA TYR A 691 -22.72 -20.84 -34.79
C TYR A 691 -22.93 -21.83 -33.65
N GLY A 692 -24.15 -22.30 -33.46
CA GLY A 692 -24.49 -23.24 -32.41
C GLY A 692 -25.50 -24.27 -32.89
N TYR A 693 -25.05 -25.50 -33.08
CA TYR A 693 -25.91 -26.62 -33.44
C TYR A 693 -25.99 -27.63 -32.30
N SER A 694 -27.21 -28.03 -31.96
CA SER A 694 -27.44 -29.07 -30.95
C SER A 694 -28.51 -30.05 -31.40
N ARG A 695 -28.32 -31.32 -31.06
CA ARG A 695 -29.26 -32.40 -31.36
C ARG A 695 -29.61 -33.17 -30.09
N GLY A 696 -30.86 -33.66 -30.05
CA GLY A 696 -31.28 -34.58 -28.99
C GLY A 696 -30.43 -35.86 -28.93
N ASN A 697 -30.33 -36.44 -27.74
CA ASN A 697 -29.52 -37.64 -27.50
C ASN A 697 -30.17 -38.90 -28.09
N LYS A 698 -29.86 -39.25 -29.34
CA LYS A 698 -30.29 -40.51 -29.98
C LYS A 698 -29.30 -41.63 -29.70
N TYR A 699 -29.54 -42.42 -28.65
CA TYR A 699 -28.72 -43.58 -28.33
C TYR A 699 -29.16 -44.85 -29.06
N ILE A 700 -28.21 -45.53 -29.70
CA ILE A 700 -28.39 -46.87 -30.28
C ILE A 700 -28.16 -47.92 -29.18
N LYS A 701 -29.08 -48.89 -29.06
CA LYS A 701 -29.03 -49.99 -28.08
C LYS A 701 -28.83 -51.34 -28.81
N PRO A 702 -27.61 -51.71 -29.20
CA PRO A 702 -27.36 -52.88 -30.06
C PRO A 702 -27.86 -54.19 -29.44
N PHE A 703 -27.73 -54.37 -28.13
CA PHE A 703 -28.08 -55.64 -27.45
C PHE A 703 -29.48 -55.67 -26.81
N LYS A 704 -30.35 -54.68 -27.07
CA LYS A 704 -31.68 -54.61 -26.43
C LYS A 704 -32.52 -55.88 -26.64
N LYS A 705 -32.41 -56.49 -27.83
CA LYS A 705 -33.16 -57.68 -28.26
C LYS A 705 -32.40 -59.00 -28.09
N ALA A 706 -31.14 -58.98 -27.64
CA ALA A 706 -30.31 -60.19 -27.52
C ALA A 706 -30.83 -61.12 -26.41
N LYS A 707 -31.27 -62.34 -26.77
CA LYS A 707 -31.79 -63.34 -25.82
C LYS A 707 -30.70 -63.99 -24.96
N TRP A 708 -29.47 -64.13 -25.50
CA TRP A 708 -28.30 -64.70 -24.82
C TRP A 708 -27.73 -63.79 -23.71
N ALA A 709 -27.92 -62.48 -23.83
CA ALA A 709 -27.49 -61.50 -22.82
C ALA A 709 -28.48 -61.45 -21.64
N LYS A 710 -28.40 -62.44 -20.73
CA LYS A 710 -29.20 -62.47 -19.48
C LYS A 710 -28.78 -61.39 -18.48
N ALA A 711 -27.54 -60.92 -18.55
CA ALA A 711 -27.02 -59.85 -17.71
C ALA A 711 -27.57 -58.48 -18.14
N LYS A 712 -28.18 -57.74 -17.20
CA LYS A 712 -28.71 -56.38 -17.43
C LYS A 712 -27.64 -55.38 -17.90
N ILE A 713 -26.36 -55.66 -17.71
CA ILE A 713 -25.24 -54.80 -18.12
C ILE A 713 -25.12 -54.73 -19.64
N ILE A 714 -25.15 -55.86 -20.33
CA ILE A 714 -24.97 -55.96 -21.80
C ILE A 714 -26.18 -55.33 -22.52
N LYS A 715 -27.40 -55.60 -22.03
CA LYS A 715 -28.64 -55.03 -22.59
C LYS A 715 -28.77 -53.52 -22.42
N ASN A 716 -28.05 -52.93 -21.46
CA ASN A 716 -28.07 -51.51 -21.15
C ASN A 716 -26.83 -50.77 -21.70
N ILE A 717 -26.09 -51.35 -22.64
CA ILE A 717 -25.07 -50.62 -23.38
C ILE A 717 -25.77 -49.68 -24.39
N HIS A 718 -25.36 -48.41 -24.38
CA HIS A 718 -25.92 -47.36 -25.22
C HIS A 718 -24.75 -46.65 -25.90
N PHE A 719 -24.79 -46.50 -27.23
CA PHE A 719 -23.79 -45.74 -27.97
C PHE A 719 -24.45 -44.54 -28.67
N ASN A 720 -23.74 -43.42 -28.71
CA ASN A 720 -24.08 -42.27 -29.53
C ASN A 720 -22.94 -42.02 -30.51
N LEU A 721 -23.19 -42.24 -31.81
CA LEU A 721 -22.16 -42.16 -32.85
C LEU A 721 -21.88 -40.72 -33.31
N LEU A 722 -22.75 -39.77 -32.97
CA LEU A 722 -22.61 -38.38 -33.40
C LEU A 722 -22.54 -37.45 -32.18
N PRO A 723 -21.77 -36.35 -32.27
CA PRO A 723 -21.74 -35.33 -31.22
C PRO A 723 -23.13 -34.79 -30.89
N ASN A 724 -23.31 -34.34 -29.65
CA ASN A 724 -24.57 -33.82 -29.15
C ASN A 724 -24.74 -32.34 -29.48
N SER A 725 -23.68 -31.57 -29.36
CA SER A 725 -23.66 -30.17 -29.79
C SER A 725 -22.28 -29.79 -30.27
N PHE A 726 -22.26 -28.85 -31.21
CA PHE A 726 -21.08 -28.19 -31.69
C PHE A 726 -21.39 -26.69 -31.77
N SER A 727 -20.53 -25.88 -31.16
CA SER A 727 -20.59 -24.43 -31.26
C SER A 727 -19.25 -23.87 -31.69
N PHE A 728 -19.31 -22.89 -32.57
CA PHE A 728 -18.18 -22.16 -33.10
C PHE A 728 -18.49 -20.66 -32.96
N ASN A 729 -17.64 -19.93 -32.28
CA ASN A 729 -17.72 -18.48 -32.17
C ASN A 729 -16.44 -17.90 -32.75
N THR A 730 -16.57 -16.88 -33.59
CA THR A 730 -15.43 -16.15 -34.11
C THR A 730 -15.66 -14.66 -34.01
N GLN A 731 -14.60 -13.94 -33.60
CA GLN A 731 -14.61 -12.51 -33.40
C GLN A 731 -13.37 -11.90 -34.04
N LEU A 732 -13.58 -11.01 -35.00
CA LEU A 732 -12.55 -10.13 -35.55
C LEU A 732 -12.70 -8.77 -34.88
N ARG A 733 -11.63 -8.26 -34.27
CA ARG A 733 -11.61 -6.94 -33.64
C ARG A 733 -10.42 -6.13 -34.15
N LYS A 734 -10.69 -5.03 -34.83
CA LYS A 734 -9.70 -4.04 -35.27
C LYS A 734 -9.82 -2.79 -34.42
N PHE A 735 -8.79 -2.51 -33.65
CA PHE A 735 -8.66 -1.32 -32.82
C PHE A 735 -7.50 -0.48 -33.35
N ASN A 736 -7.77 0.78 -33.64
CA ASN A 736 -6.77 1.76 -34.06
C ASN A 736 -6.88 2.98 -33.14
N SER A 737 -5.78 3.42 -32.55
CA SER A 737 -5.68 4.71 -31.87
C SER A 737 -4.55 5.51 -32.50
N THR A 738 -4.81 6.78 -32.79
CA THR A 738 -3.79 7.75 -33.19
C THR A 738 -3.83 8.91 -32.22
N ARG A 739 -2.77 9.08 -31.44
CA ARG A 739 -2.65 10.11 -30.41
C ARG A 739 -1.54 11.09 -30.75
N THR A 740 -1.87 12.36 -30.90
CA THR A 740 -0.92 13.45 -31.15
C THR A 740 -0.84 14.37 -29.94
N TYR A 741 0.36 14.57 -29.42
CA TYR A 741 0.63 15.49 -28.31
C TYR A 741 0.77 16.94 -28.80
N ARG A 742 0.49 17.92 -27.95
CA ARG A 742 0.65 19.34 -28.30
C ARG A 742 2.11 19.79 -28.30
N GLU A 743 2.89 19.25 -27.36
CA GLU A 743 4.31 19.54 -27.18
C GLU A 743 5.16 18.29 -27.46
N PRO A 744 6.36 18.45 -28.05
CA PRO A 744 6.97 19.70 -28.57
C PRO A 744 6.25 20.25 -29.82
N MET A 745 6.36 21.56 -30.07
CA MET A 745 5.74 22.19 -31.26
C MET A 745 6.51 21.94 -32.56
N ASP A 746 7.82 21.67 -32.48
CA ASP A 746 8.71 21.57 -33.63
C ASP A 746 8.54 20.27 -34.44
N ILE A 747 7.95 19.24 -33.82
CA ILE A 747 7.70 17.93 -34.43
C ILE A 747 6.30 17.44 -34.05
N ASP A 748 5.58 16.81 -34.99
CA ASP A 748 4.32 16.15 -34.68
C ASP A 748 4.59 14.86 -33.90
N TYR A 749 4.54 14.96 -32.57
CA TYR A 749 4.73 13.84 -31.66
C TYR A 749 3.46 12.97 -31.62
N THR A 750 3.37 12.03 -32.56
CA THR A 750 2.21 11.15 -32.78
C THR A 750 2.54 9.69 -32.50
N PHE A 751 1.66 9.01 -31.76
CA PHE A 751 1.73 7.58 -31.49
C PHE A 751 0.55 6.86 -32.14
N GLU A 752 0.83 5.74 -32.78
CA GLU A 752 -0.19 4.87 -33.36
C GLU A 752 -0.22 3.53 -32.62
N ASP A 753 -1.40 3.12 -32.17
CA ASP A 753 -1.66 1.79 -31.62
C ASP A 753 -2.66 1.07 -32.52
N LYS A 754 -2.19 0.08 -33.27
CA LYS A 754 -2.99 -0.73 -34.21
C LYS A 754 -2.99 -2.18 -33.75
N ARG A 755 -4.18 -2.70 -33.45
CA ARG A 755 -4.40 -4.07 -32.97
C ARG A 755 -5.52 -4.72 -33.76
N PHE A 756 -5.18 -5.71 -34.58
CA PHE A 756 -6.18 -6.48 -35.31
C PHE A 756 -6.18 -7.94 -34.84
N ASN A 757 -7.06 -8.23 -33.89
CA ASN A 757 -7.15 -9.53 -33.24
C ASN A 757 -8.26 -10.39 -33.86
N TRP A 758 -8.02 -11.69 -33.92
CA TRP A 758 -8.97 -12.70 -34.37
C TRP A 758 -9.09 -13.81 -33.34
N ASP A 759 -10.17 -13.77 -32.56
CA ASP A 759 -10.55 -14.80 -31.61
C ASP A 759 -11.44 -15.86 -32.26
N ARG A 760 -11.15 -17.14 -31.98
CA ARG A 760 -11.96 -18.29 -32.42
C ARG A 760 -12.13 -19.26 -31.26
N ASN A 761 -13.38 -19.54 -30.91
CA ASN A 761 -13.77 -20.44 -29.84
C ASN A 761 -14.55 -21.62 -30.41
N TYR A 762 -14.16 -22.82 -30.02
CA TYR A 762 -14.78 -24.08 -30.43
C TYR A 762 -15.25 -24.82 -29.18
N ASN A 763 -16.43 -25.42 -29.24
CA ASN A 763 -16.91 -26.31 -28.19
C ASN A 763 -17.69 -27.47 -28.80
N LEU A 764 -17.23 -28.68 -28.49
CA LEU A 764 -17.77 -29.94 -28.97
C LEU A 764 -18.15 -30.81 -27.77
N GLN A 765 -19.45 -31.05 -27.61
CA GLN A 765 -19.95 -31.95 -26.58
C GLN A 765 -20.34 -33.29 -27.18
N TRP A 766 -19.74 -34.38 -26.69
CA TRP A 766 -20.04 -35.74 -27.14
C TRP A 766 -20.27 -36.70 -25.98
N ASN A 767 -21.53 -37.07 -25.78
CA ASN A 767 -21.97 -38.11 -24.87
C ASN A 767 -21.88 -39.48 -25.55
N PHE A 768 -20.70 -40.08 -25.67
CA PHE A 768 -20.49 -41.41 -26.26
C PHE A 768 -21.46 -42.47 -25.72
N THR A 769 -21.72 -42.45 -24.40
CA THR A 769 -22.75 -43.28 -23.76
C THR A 769 -23.53 -42.43 -22.74
N LYS A 770 -24.47 -43.03 -21.99
CA LYS A 770 -25.10 -42.33 -20.84
C LYS A 770 -24.12 -42.02 -19.71
N ASN A 771 -23.01 -42.75 -19.67
CA ASN A 771 -22.08 -42.78 -18.55
C ASN A 771 -20.71 -42.23 -18.91
N LEU A 772 -20.37 -42.19 -20.21
CA LEU A 772 -19.12 -41.65 -20.75
C LEU A 772 -19.46 -40.39 -21.55
N LYS A 773 -18.96 -39.25 -21.09
CA LYS A 773 -19.17 -37.94 -21.69
C LYS A 773 -17.83 -37.27 -21.94
N MET A 774 -17.68 -36.66 -23.10
CA MET A 774 -16.53 -35.85 -23.49
C MET A 774 -17.02 -34.43 -23.79
N ASN A 775 -16.25 -33.45 -23.32
CA ASN A 775 -16.39 -32.06 -23.70
C ASN A 775 -15.03 -31.57 -24.19
N PHE A 776 -14.97 -31.06 -25.41
CA PHE A 776 -13.75 -30.49 -25.98
C PHE A 776 -13.99 -29.01 -26.23
N THR A 777 -13.19 -28.15 -25.60
CA THR A 777 -13.24 -26.70 -25.82
C THR A 777 -11.88 -26.23 -26.29
N ALA A 778 -11.81 -25.46 -27.38
CA ALA A 778 -10.58 -24.86 -27.86
C ALA A 778 -10.78 -23.36 -28.09
N LYS A 779 -9.76 -22.57 -27.79
CA LYS A 779 -9.70 -21.15 -28.08
C LYS A 779 -8.39 -20.86 -28.81
N SER A 780 -8.49 -20.09 -29.87
CA SER A 780 -7.36 -19.65 -30.70
C SER A 780 -7.44 -18.13 -30.82
N LEU A 781 -6.40 -17.45 -30.37
CA LEU A 781 -6.19 -16.03 -30.60
C LEU A 781 -5.11 -15.89 -31.66
N ALA A 782 -5.44 -15.20 -32.75
CA ALA A 782 -4.50 -14.83 -33.79
C ALA A 782 -4.48 -13.31 -33.98
N ILE A 783 -3.40 -12.79 -34.54
CA ILE A 783 -3.25 -11.42 -34.99
C ILE A 783 -3.33 -11.43 -36.51
N VAL A 784 -4.09 -10.51 -37.09
CA VAL A 784 -4.08 -10.24 -38.52
C VAL A 784 -2.98 -9.20 -38.75
N ASP A 785 -1.96 -9.59 -39.50
CA ASP A 785 -0.81 -8.74 -39.74
C ASP A 785 -1.18 -7.62 -40.74
N GLU A 786 -0.75 -6.40 -40.41
CA GLU A 786 -0.90 -5.21 -41.24
C GLU A 786 0.47 -4.52 -41.36
N LEU A 787 0.76 -3.91 -42.51
CA LEU A 787 1.97 -3.12 -42.69
C LEU A 787 1.89 -1.85 -41.82
N LYS A 788 2.95 -1.57 -41.05
CA LYS A 788 3.01 -0.43 -40.14
C LYS A 788 3.99 0.61 -40.67
N LYS A 789 3.62 1.89 -40.60
CA LYS A 789 4.53 3.00 -40.92
C LYS A 789 5.61 3.08 -39.83
N TRP A 790 6.87 3.18 -40.22
CA TRP A 790 8.01 3.23 -39.31
C TRP A 790 8.57 4.66 -39.22
N GLY A 791 8.19 5.38 -38.17
CA GLY A 791 8.64 6.76 -37.95
C GLY A 791 8.02 7.75 -38.95
N ILE A 792 8.76 8.84 -39.23
CA ILE A 792 8.30 9.95 -40.09
C ILE A 792 8.50 9.64 -41.58
N SER A 793 9.39 8.70 -41.93
CA SER A 793 9.60 8.28 -43.32
C SER A 793 8.42 7.46 -43.85
N ASP A 794 8.16 7.52 -45.16
CA ASP A 794 7.14 6.69 -45.83
C ASP A 794 7.62 5.24 -46.04
N ILE A 795 8.35 4.70 -45.06
CA ILE A 795 8.78 3.31 -45.02
C ILE A 795 7.76 2.54 -44.20
N TYR A 796 7.21 1.50 -44.80
CA TYR A 796 6.34 0.56 -44.12
C TYR A 796 7.14 -0.68 -43.75
N LYS A 797 6.92 -1.22 -42.56
CA LYS A 797 7.54 -2.47 -42.11
C LYS A 797 6.50 -3.55 -41.89
N ASN A 798 6.89 -4.78 -42.16
CA ASN A 798 6.14 -5.96 -41.76
C ASN A 798 6.35 -6.27 -40.25
N GLU A 799 5.78 -7.35 -39.77
CA GLU A 799 5.85 -7.82 -38.39
C GLU A 799 7.27 -8.24 -37.93
N VAL A 800 8.18 -8.53 -38.86
CA VAL A 800 9.57 -8.94 -38.60
C VAL A 800 10.54 -7.75 -38.70
N GLY A 801 10.09 -6.62 -39.26
CA GLY A 801 10.87 -5.39 -39.41
C GLY A 801 11.46 -5.17 -40.80
N ASP A 802 11.08 -5.97 -41.80
CA ASP A 802 11.54 -5.81 -43.18
C ASP A 802 10.86 -4.61 -43.85
N ASP A 803 11.64 -3.82 -44.60
CA ASP A 803 11.18 -2.61 -45.28
C ASP A 803 10.36 -2.93 -46.54
N TYR A 804 9.22 -2.25 -46.67
CA TYR A 804 8.32 -2.23 -47.83
C TYR A 804 8.27 -0.81 -48.39
N ASN A 805 9.20 -0.52 -49.31
CA ASN A 805 9.41 0.83 -49.86
C ASN A 805 8.31 1.32 -50.83
N ASN A 806 7.35 0.46 -51.24
CA ASN A 806 6.24 0.78 -52.17
C ASN A 806 4.87 0.32 -51.63
N ALA A 807 4.59 0.53 -50.35
CA ALA A 807 3.33 0.10 -49.74
C ALA A 807 2.17 1.06 -50.06
N THR A 808 1.66 1.03 -51.29
CA THR A 808 0.40 1.72 -51.65
C THR A 808 -0.76 1.18 -50.80
N PRO A 809 -1.88 1.94 -50.65
CA PRO A 809 -3.05 1.47 -49.90
C PRO A 809 -3.59 0.11 -50.39
N GLU A 810 -3.42 -0.19 -51.69
CA GLU A 810 -3.79 -1.46 -52.31
C GLU A 810 -2.90 -2.60 -51.80
N VAL A 811 -1.58 -2.41 -51.77
CA VAL A 811 -0.61 -3.38 -51.25
C VAL A 811 -0.84 -3.65 -49.77
N GLN A 812 -1.11 -2.61 -48.96
CA GLN A 812 -1.42 -2.77 -47.54
C GLN A 812 -2.70 -3.60 -47.32
N LYS A 813 -3.73 -3.35 -48.14
CA LYS A 813 -4.99 -4.10 -48.09
C LYS A 813 -4.80 -5.54 -48.55
N GLU A 814 -4.02 -5.77 -49.61
CA GLU A 814 -3.70 -7.11 -50.10
C GLU A 814 -2.95 -7.92 -49.03
N TYR A 815 -1.94 -7.33 -48.40
CA TYR A 815 -1.18 -7.94 -47.31
C TYR A 815 -2.08 -8.33 -46.12
N MET A 816 -2.96 -7.41 -45.68
CA MET A 816 -3.95 -7.69 -44.63
C MET A 816 -4.92 -8.82 -45.04
N LEU A 817 -5.41 -8.81 -46.28
CA LEU A 817 -6.32 -9.85 -46.79
C LEU A 817 -5.62 -11.20 -46.92
N GLU A 818 -4.33 -11.23 -47.26
CA GLU A 818 -3.53 -12.45 -47.26
C GLU A 818 -3.40 -13.03 -45.86
N SER A 819 -3.14 -12.19 -44.85
CA SER A 819 -3.12 -12.61 -43.45
C SER A 819 -4.47 -13.18 -43.00
N LEU A 820 -5.59 -12.53 -43.38
CA LEU A 820 -6.94 -13.05 -43.14
C LEU A 820 -7.19 -14.41 -43.83
N LYS A 821 -6.75 -14.59 -45.08
CA LYS A 821 -6.85 -15.88 -45.80
C LYS A 821 -6.04 -16.99 -45.10
N LYS A 822 -4.90 -16.65 -44.49
CA LYS A 822 -4.05 -17.57 -43.72
C LYS A 822 -4.48 -17.78 -42.27
N PHE A 823 -5.68 -17.31 -41.89
CA PHE A 823 -6.22 -17.41 -40.53
C PHE A 823 -5.51 -16.56 -39.45
N GLY A 824 -4.76 -15.54 -39.88
CA GLY A 824 -3.91 -14.73 -39.02
C GLY A 824 -2.72 -15.51 -38.44
N ARG A 825 -1.75 -14.78 -37.89
CA ARG A 825 -0.62 -15.35 -37.17
C ARG A 825 -1.07 -15.73 -35.75
N PRO A 826 -0.95 -17.00 -35.34
CA PRO A 826 -1.38 -17.43 -34.02
C PRO A 826 -0.54 -16.73 -32.94
N GLN A 827 -1.20 -16.16 -31.94
CA GLN A 827 -0.57 -15.56 -30.75
C GLN A 827 -0.73 -16.48 -29.54
N SER A 828 -1.90 -17.10 -29.40
CA SER A 828 -2.09 -18.16 -28.41
C SER A 828 -3.13 -19.16 -28.87
N TYR A 829 -2.99 -20.38 -28.40
CA TYR A 829 -3.94 -21.45 -28.61
C TYR A 829 -4.05 -22.26 -27.35
N ASN A 830 -5.26 -22.55 -26.91
CA ASN A 830 -5.47 -23.45 -25.80
C ASN A 830 -6.68 -24.33 -26.01
N HIS A 831 -6.64 -25.55 -25.50
CA HIS A 831 -7.82 -26.40 -25.44
C HIS A 831 -7.89 -27.23 -24.18
N ASN A 832 -9.10 -27.67 -23.87
CA ASN A 832 -9.42 -28.56 -22.78
C ASN A 832 -10.22 -29.75 -23.29
N ILE A 833 -9.84 -30.94 -22.87
CA ILE A 833 -10.57 -32.19 -23.06
C ILE A 833 -11.05 -32.66 -21.69
N ASP A 834 -12.35 -32.61 -21.43
CA ASP A 834 -12.97 -33.17 -20.22
C ASP A 834 -13.67 -34.49 -20.54
N LEU A 835 -13.11 -35.61 -20.09
CA LEU A 835 -13.72 -36.93 -20.14
C LEU A 835 -14.25 -37.33 -18.75
N SER A 836 -15.55 -37.57 -18.64
CA SER A 836 -16.17 -38.05 -17.39
C SER A 836 -16.80 -39.43 -17.61
N TYR A 837 -16.40 -40.40 -16.79
CA TYR A 837 -16.90 -41.76 -16.81
C TYR A 837 -17.50 -42.17 -15.46
N ASN A 838 -18.83 -42.31 -15.44
CA ASN A 838 -19.57 -42.86 -14.31
C ASN A 838 -19.73 -44.37 -14.49
N LEU A 839 -18.99 -45.18 -13.73
CA LEU A 839 -19.01 -46.63 -13.94
C LEU A 839 -20.43 -47.20 -13.67
N PRO A 840 -21.01 -48.00 -14.60
CA PRO A 840 -22.37 -48.55 -14.49
C PRO A 840 -22.56 -49.66 -13.41
N LEU A 841 -21.84 -49.62 -12.29
CA LEU A 841 -21.87 -50.67 -11.26
C LEU A 841 -23.27 -50.90 -10.66
N ARG A 842 -24.14 -49.90 -10.68
CA ARG A 842 -25.56 -50.02 -10.27
C ARG A 842 -26.34 -51.08 -11.07
N ASN A 843 -25.90 -51.40 -12.28
CA ASN A 843 -26.52 -52.43 -13.12
C ASN A 843 -26.14 -53.85 -12.67
N ILE A 844 -25.10 -54.00 -11.84
CA ILE A 844 -24.64 -55.28 -11.29
C ILE A 844 -25.29 -55.48 -9.91
N PRO A 845 -26.13 -56.53 -9.70
CA PRO A 845 -26.92 -56.68 -8.48
C PRO A 845 -26.16 -56.61 -7.15
N PHE A 846 -24.93 -57.15 -7.09
CA PHE A 846 -24.10 -57.22 -5.89
C PHE A 846 -23.14 -56.03 -5.69
N LEU A 847 -23.04 -55.11 -6.67
CA LEU A 847 -22.15 -53.92 -6.60
C LEU A 847 -22.91 -52.58 -6.50
N LYS A 848 -24.23 -52.62 -6.23
CA LYS A 848 -25.08 -51.41 -6.14
C LYS A 848 -24.69 -50.42 -5.05
N TRP A 849 -23.93 -50.88 -4.07
CA TRP A 849 -23.42 -50.09 -2.95
C TRP A 849 -22.17 -49.28 -3.32
N ILE A 850 -21.56 -49.56 -4.48
CA ILE A 850 -20.36 -48.86 -4.98
C ILE A 850 -20.77 -47.84 -6.04
N LYS A 851 -20.32 -46.59 -5.87
CA LYS A 851 -20.39 -45.54 -6.89
C LYS A 851 -18.98 -45.05 -7.21
N VAL A 852 -18.52 -45.26 -8.43
CA VAL A 852 -17.22 -44.76 -8.92
C VAL A 852 -17.45 -43.74 -10.02
N ASN A 853 -16.84 -42.58 -9.89
CA ASN A 853 -16.78 -41.54 -10.91
C ASN A 853 -15.31 -41.23 -11.21
N ALA A 854 -14.88 -41.54 -12.43
CA ALA A 854 -13.57 -41.19 -12.94
C ALA A 854 -13.72 -39.96 -13.84
N LYS A 855 -12.85 -38.97 -13.64
CA LYS A 855 -12.71 -37.81 -14.52
C LYS A 855 -11.27 -37.72 -14.98
N TYR A 856 -11.12 -37.40 -16.25
CA TYR A 856 -9.87 -37.10 -16.89
C TYR A 856 -10.04 -35.75 -17.56
N ARG A 857 -9.23 -34.77 -17.18
CA ARG A 857 -9.15 -33.48 -17.85
C ARG A 857 -7.73 -33.30 -18.36
N ALA A 858 -7.60 -32.95 -19.63
CA ALA A 858 -6.36 -32.55 -20.23
C ALA A 858 -6.49 -31.14 -20.75
N SER A 859 -5.44 -30.33 -20.58
CA SER A 859 -5.32 -29.07 -21.27
C SER A 859 -3.96 -28.96 -21.94
N TYR A 860 -3.95 -28.19 -23.02
CA TYR A 860 -2.76 -27.85 -23.76
C TYR A 860 -2.85 -26.38 -24.11
N ASP A 861 -1.75 -25.68 -23.90
CA ASP A 861 -1.60 -24.25 -24.14
C ASP A 861 -0.33 -24.05 -24.98
N TRP A 862 -0.44 -23.26 -26.03
CA TRP A 862 0.65 -22.77 -26.85
C TRP A 862 0.61 -21.24 -26.80
N MET A 863 1.73 -20.63 -26.49
CA MET A 863 1.90 -19.17 -26.42
C MET A 863 3.01 -18.77 -27.39
N GLY A 864 2.66 -17.90 -28.33
CA GLY A 864 3.58 -17.37 -29.32
C GLY A 864 4.44 -16.25 -28.74
N THR A 865 5.73 -16.29 -29.05
CA THR A 865 6.67 -15.20 -28.75
C THR A 865 6.57 -14.12 -29.84
N PRO A 866 6.88 -12.84 -29.55
CA PRO A 866 6.90 -11.81 -30.57
C PRO A 866 7.78 -12.20 -31.79
N PRO A 867 7.34 -11.89 -33.02
CA PRO A 867 7.94 -12.42 -34.25
C PRO A 867 9.42 -12.07 -34.43
N PHE A 868 9.85 -10.90 -33.97
CA PHE A 868 11.25 -10.46 -34.01
C PHE A 868 12.17 -11.26 -33.06
N GLN A 869 11.61 -11.95 -32.07
CA GLN A 869 12.32 -12.76 -31.07
C GLN A 869 12.05 -14.27 -31.21
N GLU A 870 11.13 -14.67 -32.09
CA GLU A 870 10.68 -16.07 -32.23
C GLU A 870 11.83 -17.02 -32.58
N LYS A 871 12.79 -16.60 -33.41
CA LYS A 871 13.96 -17.41 -33.77
C LYS A 871 14.95 -17.62 -32.62
N GLU A 872 15.05 -16.66 -31.70
CA GLU A 872 16.05 -16.66 -30.63
C GLU A 872 15.52 -17.30 -29.35
N TYR A 873 14.24 -17.09 -29.02
CA TYR A 873 13.64 -17.51 -27.76
C TYR A 873 12.57 -18.59 -27.92
N GLY A 874 12.04 -18.80 -29.13
CA GLY A 874 11.00 -19.80 -29.40
C GLY A 874 9.69 -19.50 -28.69
N ASN A 875 8.66 -20.29 -28.97
CA ASN A 875 7.33 -20.24 -28.36
C ASN A 875 7.31 -21.05 -27.06
N ILE A 876 6.23 -21.01 -26.30
CA ILE A 876 6.07 -21.79 -25.06
C ILE A 876 4.91 -22.75 -25.24
N ILE A 877 5.13 -24.03 -24.94
CA ILE A 877 4.04 -25.01 -24.83
C ILE A 877 3.90 -25.48 -23.39
N GLN A 878 2.66 -25.67 -22.97
CA GLN A 878 2.33 -26.20 -21.68
C GLN A 878 1.26 -27.29 -21.85
N ASN A 879 1.39 -28.36 -21.07
CA ASN A 879 0.32 -29.30 -20.89
C ASN A 879 -0.04 -29.45 -19.42
N GLN A 880 -1.29 -29.77 -19.15
CA GLN A 880 -1.75 -30.10 -17.82
C GLN A 880 -2.70 -31.29 -17.85
N GLN A 881 -2.53 -32.17 -16.88
CA GLN A 881 -3.27 -33.39 -16.70
C GLN A 881 -3.95 -33.39 -15.35
N ASN A 882 -5.26 -33.62 -15.30
CA ASN A 882 -6.01 -33.79 -14.08
C ASN A 882 -6.74 -35.13 -14.13
N ARG A 883 -6.32 -36.06 -13.28
CA ARG A 883 -6.93 -37.37 -13.11
C ARG A 883 -7.60 -37.37 -11.76
N SER A 884 -8.90 -37.64 -11.70
CA SER A 884 -9.58 -37.81 -10.43
C SER A 884 -10.49 -39.01 -10.42
N VAL A 885 -10.39 -39.80 -9.36
CA VAL A 885 -11.24 -40.96 -9.11
C VAL A 885 -11.92 -40.74 -7.77
N ASN A 886 -13.25 -40.64 -7.81
CA ASN A 886 -14.09 -40.54 -6.64
C ASN A 886 -14.87 -41.84 -6.48
N ALA A 887 -14.56 -42.61 -5.44
CA ALA A 887 -15.28 -43.82 -5.09
C ALA A 887 -16.05 -43.62 -3.79
N ARG A 888 -17.33 -43.99 -3.78
CA ARG A 888 -18.16 -44.02 -2.59
C ARG A 888 -18.69 -45.42 -2.37
N LEU A 889 -18.43 -45.96 -1.20
CA LEU A 889 -18.85 -47.28 -0.75
C LEU A 889 -19.93 -47.09 0.34
N ASP A 890 -21.19 -47.28 -0.04
CA ASP A 890 -22.36 -47.10 0.81
C ASP A 890 -22.76 -48.44 1.43
N PHE A 891 -22.18 -48.75 2.60
CA PHE A 891 -22.34 -50.04 3.26
C PHE A 891 -23.76 -50.25 3.79
N GLU A 892 -24.51 -49.18 4.10
CA GLU A 892 -25.94 -49.31 4.41
C GLU A 892 -26.72 -49.97 3.26
N LYS A 893 -26.44 -49.58 2.02
CA LYS A 893 -27.06 -50.22 0.84
C LYS A 893 -26.61 -51.67 0.69
N LEU A 894 -25.35 -51.99 1.00
CA LEU A 894 -24.86 -53.38 0.99
C LEU A 894 -25.63 -54.22 2.01
N TYR A 895 -25.71 -53.76 3.25
CA TYR A 895 -26.39 -54.47 4.34
C TYR A 895 -27.89 -54.65 4.06
N LYS A 896 -28.57 -53.62 3.52
CA LYS A 896 -29.97 -53.69 3.09
C LYS A 896 -30.19 -54.62 1.88
N SER A 897 -29.16 -54.85 1.04
CA SER A 897 -29.25 -55.69 -0.16
C SER A 897 -29.12 -57.19 0.13
N VAL A 898 -28.39 -57.58 1.18
CA VAL A 898 -28.21 -58.97 1.62
C VAL A 898 -29.23 -59.26 2.73
N LYS A 899 -30.19 -60.18 2.47
CA LYS A 899 -31.28 -60.49 3.42
C LYS A 899 -30.80 -60.91 4.82
N TYR A 900 -29.63 -61.55 4.91
CA TYR A 900 -29.01 -61.98 6.16
C TYR A 900 -28.48 -60.78 6.97
N LEU A 901 -27.66 -59.91 6.36
CA LEU A 901 -27.11 -58.70 7.00
C LEU A 901 -28.19 -57.71 7.39
N LYS A 902 -29.23 -57.57 6.55
CA LYS A 902 -30.40 -56.72 6.84
C LYS A 902 -31.10 -57.09 8.15
N LYS A 903 -31.21 -58.38 8.50
CA LYS A 903 -31.84 -58.81 9.77
C LYS A 903 -30.99 -58.45 11.00
N ILE A 904 -29.67 -58.38 10.84
CA ILE A 904 -28.73 -58.02 11.92
C ILE A 904 -28.69 -56.49 12.09
N ASP A 905 -28.65 -55.74 10.98
CA ASP A 905 -28.71 -54.27 10.94
C ASP A 905 -30.09 -53.71 11.37
N ASP A 906 -31.21 -54.31 10.94
CA ASP A 906 -32.56 -53.93 11.40
C ASP A 906 -32.75 -54.16 12.93
N GLY A 907 -31.86 -54.94 13.57
CA GLY A 907 -31.80 -55.12 15.03
C GLY A 907 -31.19 -53.94 15.79
N PHE A 908 -30.47 -53.04 15.11
CA PHE A 908 -29.96 -51.78 15.68
C PHE A 908 -31.04 -50.70 15.83
N GLY A 909 -32.24 -50.86 15.27
CA GLY A 909 -33.27 -49.83 15.42
C GLY A 909 -34.67 -50.24 15.00
N LYS A 910 -35.53 -50.49 15.99
CA LYS A 910 -36.96 -50.12 16.00
C LYS A 910 -37.63 -50.44 17.35
N LYS A 911 -37.67 -49.46 18.28
CA LYS A 911 -38.86 -49.28 19.13
C LYS A 911 -39.95 -48.69 18.23
N LYS A 912 -40.79 -49.54 17.65
CA LYS A 912 -41.95 -49.11 16.83
C LYS A 912 -43.14 -48.78 17.74
N LYS A 913 -43.42 -47.49 17.95
CA LYS A 913 -44.76 -47.00 18.33
C LYS A 913 -45.74 -47.36 17.19
N LYS A 914 -46.75 -48.18 17.49
CA LYS A 914 -47.86 -48.51 16.58
C LYS A 914 -48.78 -47.29 16.47
N ARG A 915 -49.06 -46.82 15.25
CA ARG A 915 -50.26 -46.04 14.93
C ARG A 915 -50.97 -46.71 13.77
N SER A 916 -52.24 -47.01 13.99
CA SER A 916 -53.18 -47.65 13.07
C SER A 916 -53.82 -46.61 12.14
N LYS A 917 -54.05 -46.97 10.88
CA LYS A 917 -55.38 -46.91 10.23
C LYS A 917 -55.32 -47.37 8.76
N SER A 918 -56.11 -48.41 8.51
CA SER A 918 -57.06 -48.64 7.41
C SER A 918 -56.79 -47.99 6.05
N LYS A 919 -56.68 -48.83 5.00
CA LYS A 919 -57.15 -48.49 3.65
C LYS A 919 -58.00 -49.63 3.07
N ARG A 920 -59.16 -49.21 2.57
CA ARG A 920 -60.22 -49.97 1.91
C ARG A 920 -59.76 -50.44 0.51
N ARG A 921 -60.28 -51.59 0.09
CA ARG A 921 -59.95 -52.39 -1.11
C ARG A 921 -60.49 -51.77 -2.40
N THR A 922 -59.81 -52.03 -3.52
CA THR A 922 -60.44 -52.55 -4.75
C THR A 922 -59.48 -53.43 -5.55
N LYS A 923 -60.05 -54.47 -6.15
CA LYS A 923 -59.42 -55.67 -6.72
C LYS A 923 -59.15 -55.50 -8.22
N SER A 924 -58.15 -56.21 -8.73
CA SER A 924 -58.21 -56.89 -10.03
C SER A 924 -57.35 -58.15 -9.99
N LYS A 925 -57.90 -59.26 -10.51
CA LYS A 925 -57.40 -60.64 -10.44
C LYS A 925 -56.61 -60.98 -11.72
N SER A 926 -55.53 -61.75 -11.59
CA SER A 926 -55.25 -62.85 -12.51
C SER A 926 -54.66 -64.05 -11.74
N LYS A 927 -55.14 -65.24 -12.07
CA LYS A 927 -54.74 -66.54 -11.49
C LYS A 927 -53.62 -67.12 -12.36
N SER A 928 -52.51 -67.55 -11.75
CA SER A 928 -51.74 -68.70 -12.23
C SER A 928 -50.93 -69.34 -11.09
N SER A 929 -51.14 -70.65 -10.95
CA SER A 929 -50.28 -71.68 -10.33
C SER A 929 -49.78 -71.46 -8.89
N LYS A 930 -50.42 -72.20 -7.97
CA LYS A 930 -49.84 -72.68 -6.71
C LYS A 930 -48.56 -73.47 -7.00
N LYS A 931 -47.40 -72.94 -6.59
CA LYS A 931 -46.24 -73.73 -6.15
C LYS A 931 -45.97 -73.38 -4.70
N LYS A 932 -46.21 -74.36 -3.81
CA LYS A 932 -45.76 -74.36 -2.42
C LYS A 932 -44.22 -74.47 -2.44
N ASP A 933 -43.53 -73.34 -2.54
CA ASP A 933 -42.11 -73.29 -2.20
C ASP A 933 -42.00 -73.20 -0.67
N LYS A 934 -41.48 -74.28 -0.09
CA LYS A 934 -41.03 -74.40 1.30
C LYS A 934 -40.24 -73.13 1.64
N LYS A 935 -40.74 -72.34 2.59
CA LYS A 935 -39.90 -71.41 3.36
C LYS A 935 -38.79 -72.24 3.99
N LYS A 936 -37.60 -72.27 3.39
CA LYS A 936 -36.38 -72.57 4.15
C LYS A 936 -36.36 -71.53 5.28
N LYS A 937 -36.44 -72.00 6.52
CA LYS A 937 -36.13 -71.18 7.69
C LYS A 937 -34.70 -70.69 7.49
N ASP A 938 -34.54 -69.46 7.02
CA ASP A 938 -33.24 -68.80 7.01
C ASP A 938 -32.76 -68.78 8.47
N ARG A 939 -31.62 -69.42 8.73
CA ARG A 939 -30.93 -69.51 10.02
C ARG A 939 -31.04 -68.17 10.75
N GLU A 940 -31.64 -68.19 11.94
CA GLU A 940 -31.58 -67.04 12.82
C GLU A 940 -30.14 -66.91 13.29
N PRO A 941 -29.49 -65.75 13.09
CA PRO A 941 -28.12 -65.60 13.51
C PRO A 941 -28.03 -65.78 15.03
N SER A 942 -27.17 -66.70 15.46
CA SER A 942 -26.90 -66.99 16.87
C SER A 942 -26.43 -65.73 17.61
N ALA A 943 -26.62 -65.66 18.92
CA ALA A 943 -26.13 -64.54 19.74
C ALA A 943 -24.62 -64.30 19.53
N PHE A 944 -23.84 -65.37 19.38
CA PHE A 944 -22.41 -65.32 19.07
C PHE A 944 -22.12 -64.74 17.68
N GLU A 945 -22.87 -65.14 16.65
CA GLU A 945 -22.72 -64.62 15.29
C GLU A 945 -23.07 -63.12 15.21
N LYS A 946 -24.04 -62.66 16.00
CA LYS A 946 -24.36 -61.24 16.14
C LYS A 946 -23.22 -60.47 16.81
N ILE A 947 -22.55 -61.04 17.80
CA ILE A 947 -21.42 -60.37 18.50
C ILE A 947 -20.20 -60.22 17.57
N VAL A 948 -19.86 -61.26 16.80
CA VAL A 948 -18.70 -61.25 15.89
C VAL A 948 -18.91 -60.37 14.65
N LEU A 949 -20.13 -60.33 14.10
CA LEU A 949 -20.43 -59.54 12.88
C LEU A 949 -20.79 -58.07 13.18
N ARG A 950 -21.04 -57.70 14.45
CA ARG A 950 -21.40 -56.33 14.87
C ARG A 950 -20.32 -55.30 14.57
N PRO A 951 -19.02 -55.52 14.90
CA PRO A 951 -17.96 -54.58 14.54
C PRO A 951 -17.81 -54.37 13.04
N LEU A 952 -18.04 -55.40 12.22
CA LEU A 952 -17.98 -55.33 10.76
C LEU A 952 -19.16 -54.55 10.15
N LEU A 953 -20.29 -54.46 10.85
CA LEU A 953 -21.47 -53.67 10.46
C LEU A 953 -21.37 -52.18 10.90
N ALA A 954 -20.33 -51.83 11.66
CA ALA A 954 -20.09 -50.45 12.10
C ALA A 954 -19.76 -49.51 10.92
N PHE A 955 -19.19 -50.02 9.82
CA PHE A 955 -18.88 -49.21 8.65
C PHE A 955 -20.16 -48.74 7.95
N ARG A 956 -20.35 -47.41 7.82
CA ARG A 956 -21.55 -46.83 7.18
C ARG A 956 -21.27 -46.33 5.76
N ASP A 957 -20.25 -45.50 5.61
CA ASP A 957 -19.93 -44.84 4.34
C ASP A 957 -18.40 -44.67 4.25
N ILE A 958 -17.79 -45.12 3.16
CA ILE A 958 -16.39 -44.82 2.86
C ILE A 958 -16.36 -43.98 1.58
N LYS A 959 -15.73 -42.81 1.65
CA LYS A 959 -15.49 -41.92 0.51
C LYS A 959 -13.99 -41.87 0.26
N LEU A 960 -13.57 -42.37 -0.90
CA LEU A 960 -12.20 -42.30 -1.37
C LEU A 960 -12.12 -41.30 -2.52
N THR A 961 -11.25 -40.32 -2.39
CA THR A 961 -10.96 -39.32 -3.42
C THR A 961 -9.47 -39.40 -3.71
N TYR A 962 -9.12 -39.80 -4.92
CA TYR A 962 -7.77 -39.71 -5.44
C TYR A 962 -7.75 -38.68 -6.56
N LYS A 963 -6.84 -37.71 -6.48
CA LYS A 963 -6.65 -36.67 -7.48
C LYS A 963 -5.15 -36.55 -7.77
N GLU A 964 -4.79 -36.58 -9.04
CA GLU A 964 -3.45 -36.35 -9.52
C GLU A 964 -3.51 -35.20 -10.54
N ASP A 965 -2.79 -34.12 -10.26
CA ASP A 965 -2.59 -32.99 -11.17
C ASP A 965 -1.13 -33.03 -11.63
N LEU A 966 -0.88 -33.21 -12.92
CA LEU A 966 0.44 -33.14 -13.54
C LEU A 966 0.47 -31.97 -14.51
N GLY A 967 1.65 -31.45 -14.81
CA GLY A 967 1.81 -30.47 -15.87
C GLY A 967 3.26 -30.29 -16.25
N THR A 968 3.46 -29.85 -17.49
CA THR A 968 4.78 -29.70 -18.10
C THR A 968 4.79 -28.40 -18.86
N THR A 969 5.81 -27.57 -18.64
CA THR A 969 6.03 -26.32 -19.38
C THR A 969 7.38 -26.43 -20.08
N VAL A 970 7.34 -26.21 -21.40
CA VAL A 970 8.48 -26.33 -22.32
C VAL A 970 8.60 -24.99 -23.04
N PRO A 971 9.49 -24.10 -22.58
CA PRO A 971 9.83 -22.89 -23.31
C PRO A 971 10.80 -23.21 -24.46
N GLY A 972 10.92 -22.33 -25.45
CA GLY A 972 11.87 -22.51 -26.55
C GLY A 972 11.33 -23.34 -27.72
N TYR A 973 10.02 -23.58 -27.79
CA TYR A 973 9.37 -24.37 -28.84
C TYR A 973 9.33 -23.63 -30.18
N THR A 974 10.03 -24.10 -31.21
CA THR A 974 10.21 -23.37 -32.49
C THR A 974 8.97 -23.32 -33.37
N LEU A 975 8.05 -24.28 -33.22
CA LEU A 975 6.95 -24.48 -34.17
C LEU A 975 5.70 -23.68 -33.80
N ARG A 976 4.93 -23.30 -34.83
CA ARG A 976 3.63 -22.62 -34.67
C ARG A 976 2.49 -23.62 -34.70
N THR A 977 1.48 -23.36 -33.87
CA THR A 977 0.25 -24.15 -33.84
C THR A 977 -0.76 -23.67 -34.88
N LYS A 978 -1.51 -24.59 -35.51
CA LYS A 978 -2.54 -24.24 -36.50
C LYS A 978 -3.88 -24.93 -36.21
N TYR A 979 -3.97 -26.22 -36.49
CA TYR A 979 -5.22 -26.97 -36.37
C TYR A 979 -5.20 -27.80 -35.08
N LEU A 980 -6.20 -27.62 -34.22
CA LEU A 980 -6.40 -28.42 -33.01
C LEU A 980 -5.17 -28.53 -32.07
N GLY A 981 -4.21 -27.60 -32.17
CA GLY A 981 -3.00 -27.59 -31.35
C GLY A 981 -1.75 -28.15 -32.02
N THR A 982 -1.88 -28.73 -33.22
CA THR A 982 -0.75 -29.34 -33.93
C THR A 982 -0.19 -28.45 -35.04
N THR A 983 0.98 -28.84 -35.55
CA THR A 983 1.52 -28.36 -36.84
C THR A 983 0.74 -28.94 -38.03
N ASP A 984 1.04 -28.46 -39.25
CA ASP A 984 0.37 -28.88 -40.50
C ASP A 984 0.37 -30.40 -40.73
N ASN A 985 1.40 -31.09 -40.26
CA ASN A 985 1.57 -32.54 -40.43
C ASN A 985 1.08 -33.37 -39.24
N PHE A 986 0.47 -32.75 -38.23
CA PHE A 986 0.00 -33.40 -36.99
C PHE A 986 1.09 -34.15 -36.18
N THR A 987 2.36 -33.81 -36.37
CA THR A 987 3.51 -34.52 -35.78
C THR A 987 4.00 -33.93 -34.46
N ALA A 988 4.03 -32.61 -34.31
CA ALA A 988 4.59 -31.91 -33.14
C ALA A 988 3.49 -31.15 -32.37
N PRO A 989 3.59 -31.02 -31.03
CA PRO A 989 4.55 -31.63 -30.09
C PRO A 989 4.24 -33.11 -29.71
N GLY A 990 3.28 -33.74 -30.40
CA GLY A 990 2.79 -35.10 -30.13
C GLY A 990 1.34 -35.11 -29.65
N LEU A 991 0.55 -36.09 -30.10
CA LEU A 991 -0.86 -36.24 -29.69
C LEU A 991 -1.00 -36.58 -28.21
N ASP A 992 0.00 -37.25 -27.64
CA ASP A 992 0.13 -37.54 -26.21
C ASP A 992 0.32 -36.25 -25.40
N PHE A 993 1.27 -35.39 -25.80
CA PHE A 993 1.51 -34.11 -25.13
C PHE A 993 0.28 -33.21 -25.17
N ILE A 994 -0.36 -33.12 -26.34
CA ILE A 994 -1.62 -32.40 -26.58
C ILE A 994 -2.79 -32.99 -25.78
N ALA A 995 -2.87 -34.31 -25.66
CA ALA A 995 -3.84 -34.98 -24.80
C ALA A 995 -3.52 -34.87 -23.30
N GLY A 996 -2.56 -34.03 -22.91
CA GLY A 996 -2.15 -33.76 -21.54
C GLY A 996 -1.39 -34.90 -20.90
N LEU A 997 -0.78 -35.83 -21.65
CA LEU A 997 0.10 -36.84 -21.08
C LEU A 997 1.45 -36.20 -20.76
N GLN A 998 1.81 -36.16 -19.48
CA GLN A 998 3.17 -35.81 -19.08
C GLN A 998 4.14 -36.93 -19.51
N PRO A 999 5.26 -36.61 -20.18
CA PRO A 999 6.25 -37.61 -20.57
C PRO A 999 6.80 -38.34 -19.35
N ALA A 1000 6.92 -39.67 -19.45
CA ALA A 1000 7.43 -40.52 -18.36
C ALA A 1000 8.93 -40.31 -18.12
N ASP A 1001 9.68 -40.05 -19.19
CA ASP A 1001 11.07 -39.62 -19.18
C ASP A 1001 11.17 -38.31 -19.95
N PHE A 1002 11.38 -37.22 -19.22
CA PHE A 1002 11.40 -35.87 -19.79
C PHE A 1002 12.67 -35.60 -20.59
N ASP A 1003 13.81 -36.17 -20.20
CA ASP A 1003 15.08 -35.98 -20.92
C ASP A 1003 15.04 -36.71 -22.27
N SER A 1004 14.47 -37.91 -22.31
CA SER A 1004 14.20 -38.62 -23.57
C SER A 1004 13.26 -37.82 -24.50
N TRP A 1005 12.21 -37.21 -23.94
CA TRP A 1005 11.29 -36.37 -24.71
C TRP A 1005 11.98 -35.11 -25.25
N LEU A 1006 12.81 -34.44 -24.44
CA LEU A 1006 13.60 -33.26 -24.86
C LEU A 1006 14.62 -33.61 -25.93
N ASN A 1007 15.33 -34.72 -25.80
CA ASN A 1007 16.29 -35.19 -26.82
C ASN A 1007 15.59 -35.51 -28.16
N ASN A 1008 14.38 -36.08 -28.11
CA ASN A 1008 13.57 -36.30 -29.30
C ASN A 1008 13.05 -34.98 -29.88
N ALA A 1009 12.67 -34.02 -29.03
CA ALA A 1009 12.28 -32.68 -29.46
C ALA A 1009 13.44 -31.95 -30.16
N VAL A 1010 14.67 -32.05 -29.65
CA VAL A 1010 15.89 -31.54 -30.31
C VAL A 1010 16.11 -32.25 -31.65
N SER A 1011 16.02 -33.57 -31.69
CA SER A 1011 16.24 -34.36 -32.91
C SER A 1011 15.24 -34.04 -34.05
N ASN A 1012 14.08 -33.46 -33.71
CA ASN A 1012 13.06 -33.04 -34.68
C ASN A 1012 13.00 -31.51 -34.86
N ASP A 1013 14.02 -30.77 -34.40
CA ASP A 1013 14.11 -29.30 -34.49
C ASP A 1013 12.97 -28.54 -33.79
N TRP A 1014 12.42 -29.08 -32.71
CA TRP A 1014 11.32 -28.46 -31.95
C TRP A 1014 11.77 -27.44 -30.91
N ILE A 1015 13.06 -27.40 -30.56
CA ILE A 1015 13.63 -26.53 -29.52
C ILE A 1015 14.65 -25.56 -30.14
N VAL A 1016 14.68 -24.31 -29.67
CA VAL A 1016 15.65 -23.31 -30.10
C VAL A 1016 17.09 -23.72 -29.80
N THR A 1017 17.99 -23.45 -30.74
CA THR A 1017 19.42 -23.77 -30.63
C THR A 1017 20.26 -22.64 -30.02
N ASN A 1018 19.63 -21.55 -29.56
CA ASN A 1018 20.30 -20.39 -28.99
C ASN A 1018 21.01 -20.74 -27.67
N LYS A 1019 22.32 -20.45 -27.60
CA LYS A 1019 23.16 -20.69 -26.42
C LYS A 1019 22.79 -19.84 -25.21
N PHE A 1020 22.22 -18.65 -25.44
CA PHE A 1020 21.84 -17.71 -24.39
C PHE A 1020 20.42 -17.94 -23.88
N PHE A 1021 19.75 -19.01 -24.34
CA PHE A 1021 18.42 -19.36 -23.87
C PHE A 1021 18.46 -19.84 -22.40
N ASN A 1022 17.93 -19.01 -21.50
CA ASN A 1022 17.98 -19.24 -20.04
C ASN A 1022 16.63 -19.65 -19.43
N SER A 1023 15.59 -19.89 -20.23
CA SER A 1023 14.28 -20.24 -19.68
C SER A 1023 14.27 -21.67 -19.14
N GLN A 1024 13.71 -21.83 -17.95
CA GLN A 1024 13.63 -23.13 -17.28
C GLN A 1024 12.43 -23.94 -17.74
N PHE A 1025 12.64 -25.25 -17.85
CA PHE A 1025 11.61 -26.24 -18.10
C PHE A 1025 11.05 -26.67 -16.74
N PHE A 1026 9.73 -26.74 -16.63
CA PHE A 1026 9.04 -27.04 -15.37
C PHE A 1026 8.17 -28.29 -15.51
N LEU A 1027 8.25 -29.19 -14.53
CA LEU A 1027 7.28 -30.26 -14.35
C LEU A 1027 6.67 -30.15 -12.95
N ASN A 1028 5.35 -30.06 -12.87
CA ASN A 1028 4.65 -30.11 -11.59
C ASN A 1028 3.89 -31.43 -11.46
N LYS A 1029 3.87 -31.96 -10.24
CA LYS A 1029 3.15 -33.16 -9.85
C LYS A 1029 2.53 -32.95 -8.48
N ARG A 1030 1.20 -32.93 -8.42
CA ARG A 1030 0.43 -32.87 -7.17
C ARG A 1030 -0.48 -34.08 -7.05
N GLN A 1031 -0.36 -34.80 -5.96
CA GLN A 1031 -1.16 -35.97 -5.64
C GLN A 1031 -1.89 -35.76 -4.32
N ASN A 1032 -3.21 -35.82 -4.37
CA ASN A 1032 -4.08 -35.70 -3.22
C ASN A 1032 -4.89 -36.98 -3.07
N PHE A 1033 -4.72 -37.64 -1.93
CA PHE A 1033 -5.54 -38.76 -1.51
C PHE A 1033 -6.29 -38.36 -0.23
N ASN A 1034 -7.62 -38.46 -0.27
CA ASN A 1034 -8.47 -38.25 0.89
C ASN A 1034 -9.40 -39.46 1.04
N ALA A 1035 -9.35 -40.10 2.22
CA ALA A 1035 -10.29 -41.13 2.61
C ALA A 1035 -11.08 -40.70 3.85
N LYS A 1036 -12.40 -40.60 3.72
CA LYS A 1036 -13.31 -40.37 4.85
C LYS A 1036 -14.10 -41.64 5.14
N ILE A 1037 -13.95 -42.18 6.35
CA ILE A 1037 -14.59 -43.40 6.83
C ILE A 1037 -15.55 -43.02 7.94
N LYS A 1038 -16.84 -43.33 7.76
CA LYS A 1038 -17.87 -43.15 8.78
C LYS A 1038 -18.13 -44.46 9.48
N LEU A 1039 -17.90 -44.51 10.79
CA LEU A 1039 -18.17 -45.65 11.66
C LEU A 1039 -19.30 -45.31 12.64
N GLU A 1040 -20.17 -46.28 12.88
CA GLU A 1040 -21.19 -46.24 13.92
C GLU A 1040 -21.19 -47.59 14.66
N PRO A 1041 -20.24 -47.81 15.58
CA PRO A 1041 -20.09 -49.09 16.27
C PRO A 1041 -21.24 -49.41 17.23
N ILE A 1042 -21.83 -48.37 17.84
CA ILE A 1042 -23.03 -48.44 18.68
C ILE A 1042 -23.98 -47.29 18.31
N ASN A 1043 -25.27 -47.46 18.59
CA ASN A 1043 -26.25 -46.40 18.38
C ASN A 1043 -25.84 -45.12 19.13
N ASN A 1044 -25.96 -43.97 18.46
CA ASN A 1044 -25.62 -42.64 18.95
C ASN A 1044 -24.11 -42.33 19.07
N LEU A 1045 -23.19 -43.26 18.75
CA LEU A 1045 -21.77 -42.98 18.62
C LEU A 1045 -21.38 -42.98 17.14
N LYS A 1046 -21.09 -41.80 16.58
CA LYS A 1046 -20.61 -41.62 15.21
C LYS A 1046 -19.15 -41.20 15.24
N ILE A 1047 -18.30 -41.97 14.59
CA ILE A 1047 -16.87 -41.69 14.46
C ILE A 1047 -16.61 -41.42 12.97
N ASP A 1048 -16.20 -40.20 12.65
CA ASP A 1048 -15.74 -39.85 11.30
C ASP A 1048 -14.21 -39.84 11.32
N ILE A 1049 -13.58 -40.80 10.64
CA ILE A 1049 -12.12 -40.88 10.47
C ILE A 1049 -11.76 -40.27 9.11
N GLU A 1050 -10.82 -39.33 9.11
CA GLU A 1050 -10.29 -38.72 7.89
C GLU A 1050 -8.80 -39.01 7.75
N PHE A 1051 -8.42 -39.57 6.60
CA PHE A 1051 -7.03 -39.75 6.20
C PHE A 1051 -6.75 -38.84 5.02
N LYS A 1052 -5.70 -38.01 5.13
CA LYS A 1052 -5.22 -37.13 4.08
C LYS A 1052 -3.76 -37.44 3.76
N LYS A 1053 -3.45 -37.53 2.48
CA LYS A 1053 -2.08 -37.53 1.96
C LYS A 1053 -2.04 -36.52 0.82
N SER A 1054 -1.22 -35.48 0.96
CA SER A 1054 -0.92 -34.49 -0.06
C SER A 1054 0.56 -34.55 -0.38
N PHE A 1055 0.90 -34.73 -1.64
CA PHE A 1055 2.27 -34.71 -2.12
C PHE A 1055 2.35 -33.75 -3.29
N THR A 1056 3.32 -32.85 -3.25
CA THR A 1056 3.63 -31.92 -4.34
C THR A 1056 5.10 -32.03 -4.65
N LYS A 1057 5.42 -32.04 -5.94
CA LYS A 1057 6.78 -32.04 -6.46
C LYS A 1057 6.82 -31.15 -7.70
N ASP A 1058 7.64 -30.12 -7.63
CA ASP A 1058 7.96 -29.21 -8.73
C ASP A 1058 9.42 -29.46 -9.10
N ASN A 1059 9.64 -29.91 -10.32
CA ASN A 1059 10.96 -30.09 -10.92
C ASN A 1059 11.21 -28.92 -11.87
N SER A 1060 12.28 -28.17 -11.65
CA SER A 1060 12.77 -27.15 -12.58
C SER A 1060 14.14 -27.55 -13.09
N ARG A 1061 14.41 -27.33 -14.38
CA ARG A 1061 15.75 -27.57 -14.97
C ARG A 1061 16.01 -26.59 -16.11
N GLU A 1062 17.27 -26.33 -16.39
CA GLU A 1062 17.69 -25.63 -17.60
C GLU A 1062 18.10 -26.66 -18.65
N PHE A 1063 17.70 -26.47 -19.90
CA PHE A 1063 18.11 -27.35 -21.00
C PHE A 1063 18.63 -26.47 -22.12
N LYS A 1064 19.95 -26.52 -22.35
CA LYS A 1064 20.67 -25.53 -23.19
C LYS A 1064 21.59 -26.20 -24.19
N ASN A 1065 21.76 -25.54 -25.33
CA ASN A 1065 22.78 -25.88 -26.31
C ASN A 1065 24.16 -25.34 -25.86
N ILE A 1066 25.11 -26.22 -25.64
CA ILE A 1066 26.53 -25.91 -25.36
C ILE A 1066 27.42 -26.08 -26.61
N GLY A 1067 26.94 -26.77 -27.64
CA GLY A 1067 27.62 -27.01 -28.93
C GLY A 1067 27.65 -25.78 -29.85
N SER A 1068 27.95 -25.91 -31.14
CA SER A 1068 27.84 -24.77 -32.08
C SER A 1068 26.39 -24.62 -32.59
N LEU A 1069 26.09 -23.55 -33.35
CA LEU A 1069 24.78 -23.45 -34.02
C LEU A 1069 24.63 -24.49 -35.14
N GLU A 1070 25.73 -24.90 -35.77
CA GLU A 1070 25.77 -25.90 -36.85
C GLU A 1070 25.76 -27.34 -36.31
N ASN A 1071 26.35 -27.55 -35.12
CA ASN A 1071 26.36 -28.83 -34.39
C ASN A 1071 25.89 -28.58 -32.95
N PRO A 1072 24.57 -28.46 -32.72
CA PRO A 1072 24.03 -28.24 -31.40
C PRO A 1072 24.26 -29.46 -30.50
N ASP A 1073 24.68 -29.23 -29.26
CA ASP A 1073 24.84 -30.24 -28.21
C ASP A 1073 24.05 -29.78 -26.99
N PHE A 1074 22.94 -30.46 -26.68
CA PHE A 1074 22.04 -30.06 -25.60
C PHE A 1074 22.29 -30.84 -24.32
N GLN A 1075 22.35 -30.12 -23.19
CA GLN A 1075 22.50 -30.71 -21.87
C GLN A 1075 21.55 -30.10 -20.85
N SER A 1076 21.08 -30.93 -19.91
CA SER A 1076 20.27 -30.53 -18.75
C SER A 1076 21.18 -30.04 -17.62
N PHE A 1077 20.99 -28.80 -17.17
CA PHE A 1077 21.71 -28.16 -16.07
C PHE A 1077 20.76 -27.79 -14.92
N SER A 1078 21.32 -27.63 -13.72
CA SER A 1078 20.65 -27.02 -12.56
C SER A 1078 19.29 -27.65 -12.22
N THR A 1079 19.17 -28.98 -12.36
CA THR A 1079 17.93 -29.70 -12.00
C THR A 1079 17.67 -29.59 -10.51
N MET A 1080 16.50 -29.04 -10.17
CA MET A 1080 16.09 -28.81 -8.79
C MET A 1080 14.69 -29.36 -8.56
N ASP A 1081 14.55 -30.16 -7.50
CA ASP A 1081 13.27 -30.69 -7.03
C ASP A 1081 12.86 -29.97 -5.74
N ARG A 1082 11.69 -29.32 -5.73
CA ARG A 1082 11.09 -28.71 -4.54
C ARG A 1082 9.69 -29.27 -4.34
N GLY A 1083 9.19 -29.29 -3.11
CA GLY A 1083 7.87 -29.85 -2.85
C GLY A 1083 7.46 -29.83 -1.40
N MET A 1084 6.22 -30.26 -1.16
CA MET A 1084 5.62 -30.42 0.16
C MET A 1084 5.03 -31.82 0.27
N PHE A 1085 5.20 -32.42 1.45
CA PHE A 1085 4.60 -33.69 1.81
C PHE A 1085 3.80 -33.52 3.10
N GLU A 1086 2.50 -33.77 3.04
CA GLU A 1086 1.60 -33.77 4.19
C GLU A 1086 0.94 -35.14 4.27
N VAL A 1087 1.01 -35.79 5.44
CA VAL A 1087 0.37 -37.07 5.68
C VAL A 1087 -0.27 -37.08 7.05
N THR A 1088 -1.50 -37.59 7.13
CA THR A 1088 -2.11 -37.93 8.41
C THR A 1088 -1.37 -39.14 8.99
N TYR A 1089 -0.74 -38.95 10.14
CA TYR A 1089 -0.16 -40.03 10.94
C TYR A 1089 -0.76 -39.99 12.35
N PHE A 1090 -0.62 -41.10 13.09
CA PHE A 1090 -0.99 -41.19 14.50
C PHE A 1090 0.33 -41.23 15.28
N ALA A 1091 0.57 -40.21 16.09
CA ALA A 1091 1.81 -40.03 16.88
C ALA A 1091 1.71 -40.74 18.22
#